data_AF-A0A8C5Z601-F1
#
_entry.id   AF-A0A8C5Z601-F1
#
_cell.length_a   1.000
_cell.length_b   1.000
_cell.length_c   1.000
_cell.angle_alpha   90.00
_cell.angle_beta   90.00
_cell.angle_gamma   90.00
#
_symmetry.space_group_name_H-M   'P 1'
#
loop_
_entity.id
_entity.type
_entity.pdbx_description
1 polymer ?
#
loop_
_entity_poly.entity_id
_entity_poly.type
_entity_poly.pdbx_seq_one_letter_code
_entity_poly.pdbx_strand_id
1 'polypeptide(L)'
;MIAQSVPQQSKRVPRHVEDYTKLLARCFLKQGEWRVCLQPKWRLSNPDSILGSYLLATHFDNTWYKAWHNWALANFEVISMLTSVSKKKQEGSDASSVTDINEFDNGMIGVNTFDAKEVHYSSNLIHRHVIPAIKGFFHSISLSESSSLQDALRLLTLWFTFGGIPEATQAMHEGFNLIQIGTWLEVLPQLISRIHQPNQIVSRSLLSLLSDLGKAHPQALVYPLMVAIKSESLSRQKAALSIIEKMRIHSPVLVDQAELVSHELIRMAVLWHEQWYEGLDDASRQFFGEHNTEKMFAALEPLYEMLKRGPETLREISFQNSFGRDLNDAYEWLMNYKKSKDVSNLNQAWDIYYNVFRKIGKQLPQLQTLELQHVSPKLLSAHDLELAVPGTRASGGKPIVKISKFEPVFSVISSKQRPRKFCIKGSDGKDYKYVLKGHEDIRQDSLVMQLFGLVNTLLQNDAECFRRHLDIQQYPAIPLSPKSGLLGWVPNSDTFHVLIREHREAKKIPLNIEHWVMLQMAPDYDNLTLLQKVEVFTYALNNTEGQDLYKVLWLKSRSSETWLERRTTYTRSLAVMSMTGYILGLGDRHPSNLMLDRITGKVIHIDFGDCFEAAILREKFPEKVPFRLTRMLTYAMEVSGIEGSFRITCENVMKVLRDNKGSLMAILEAFAFDPLINWGFDLPTKKIEEETGIQLPVMNANELLSNGAITEEEVQRVENEHKNAIRNARAMLVLKRITDKLTGNDIRRFNDLDVPEQVDKLIQQATSVENLCQHYIGWCPFW
;
A
#
# COMPACT_ATOMS: atom_id res chain seq x y z
N MET A 1 39.06 27.39 -60.10
CA MET A 1 39.83 26.18 -59.72
C MET A 1 40.10 26.30 -58.23
N ILE A 2 39.56 25.51 -57.31
CA ILE A 2 38.95 24.17 -57.35
C ILE A 2 37.79 24.17 -56.35
N ALA A 3 36.62 23.72 -56.81
CA ALA A 3 35.52 23.33 -55.94
C ALA A 3 35.89 22.01 -55.25
N GLN A 4 35.68 21.90 -53.94
CA GLN A 4 35.41 20.59 -53.34
C GLN A 4 34.41 20.73 -52.19
N SER A 5 33.46 19.81 -52.27
CA SER A 5 32.14 19.76 -51.68
C SER A 5 32.13 19.34 -50.21
N VAL A 6 31.12 19.85 -49.51
CA VAL A 6 30.55 19.32 -48.27
C VAL A 6 30.40 17.78 -48.33
N PRO A 7 30.83 17.01 -47.32
CA PRO A 7 30.36 15.65 -47.14
C PRO A 7 29.12 15.66 -46.24
N GLN A 8 27.94 15.57 -46.85
CA GLN A 8 26.74 15.08 -46.18
C GLN A 8 26.85 13.56 -45.99
N GLN A 9 26.66 13.13 -44.74
CA GLN A 9 26.17 11.84 -44.23
C GLN A 9 26.67 10.48 -44.80
N SER A 10 26.97 9.60 -43.83
CA SER A 10 26.97 8.12 -43.89
C SER A 10 28.25 7.40 -44.36
N LYS A 11 29.32 7.49 -43.57
CA LYS A 11 30.25 6.34 -43.45
C LYS A 11 29.68 5.42 -42.38
N ARG A 12 29.15 4.24 -42.76
CA ARG A 12 28.92 3.14 -41.81
C ARG A 12 30.24 2.88 -41.10
N VAL A 13 30.25 3.05 -39.79
CA VAL A 13 31.40 2.73 -38.94
C VAL A 13 31.73 1.24 -39.18
N PRO A 14 33.00 0.85 -39.36
CA PRO A 14 33.34 -0.56 -39.53
C PRO A 14 32.81 -1.38 -38.34
N ARG A 15 32.16 -2.53 -38.57
CA ARG A 15 31.55 -3.35 -37.51
C ARG A 15 32.48 -3.63 -36.33
N HIS A 16 33.76 -3.83 -36.60
CA HIS A 16 34.76 -4.04 -35.55
C HIS A 16 34.93 -2.81 -34.63
N VAL A 17 34.85 -1.58 -35.17
CA VAL A 17 34.93 -0.36 -34.37
C VAL A 17 33.68 -0.23 -33.50
N GLU A 18 32.49 -0.58 -34.00
CA GLU A 18 31.26 -0.61 -33.20
C GLU A 18 31.32 -1.65 -32.07
N ASP A 19 31.90 -2.82 -32.33
CA ASP A 19 32.08 -3.86 -31.32
C ASP A 19 33.12 -3.45 -30.27
N TYR A 20 34.22 -2.80 -30.67
CA TYR A 20 35.22 -2.27 -29.75
C TYR A 20 34.69 -1.09 -28.91
N THR A 21 33.87 -0.20 -29.45
CA THR A 21 33.24 0.87 -28.67
C THR A 21 32.26 0.31 -27.64
N LYS A 22 31.48 -0.72 -27.99
CA LYS A 22 30.62 -1.43 -27.04
C LYS A 22 31.40 -2.15 -25.95
N LEU A 23 32.55 -2.76 -26.30
CA LEU A 23 33.43 -3.39 -25.32
C LEU A 23 34.04 -2.35 -24.37
N LEU A 24 34.51 -1.21 -24.89
CA LEU A 24 35.01 -0.10 -24.08
C LEU A 24 33.95 0.41 -23.11
N ALA A 25 32.70 0.58 -23.57
CA ALA A 25 31.59 0.97 -22.70
C ALA A 25 31.41 -0.02 -21.53
N ARG A 26 31.47 -1.33 -21.79
CA ARG A 26 31.41 -2.37 -20.75
C ARG A 26 32.59 -2.32 -19.78
N CYS A 27 33.80 -2.08 -20.28
CA CYS A 27 34.99 -1.93 -19.44
C CYS A 27 34.87 -0.73 -18.49
N PHE A 28 34.41 0.42 -19.00
CA PHE A 28 34.19 1.62 -18.18
C PHE A 28 33.06 1.44 -17.16
N LEU A 29 31.99 0.71 -17.51
CA LEU A 29 30.95 0.36 -16.53
C LEU A 29 31.53 -0.49 -15.39
N LYS A 30 32.26 -1.56 -15.72
CA LYS A 30 32.90 -2.44 -14.72
C LYS A 30 33.93 -1.70 -13.87
N GLN A 31 34.69 -0.79 -14.46
CA GLN A 31 35.62 0.07 -13.74
C GLN A 31 34.89 0.93 -12.70
N GLY A 32 33.74 1.50 -13.05
CA GLY A 32 32.88 2.23 -12.11
C GLY A 32 32.39 1.33 -10.98
N GLU A 33 31.83 0.16 -11.29
CA GLU A 33 31.33 -0.81 -10.30
C GLU A 33 32.44 -1.24 -9.32
N TRP A 34 33.62 -1.59 -9.83
CA TRP A 34 34.75 -2.00 -8.99
C TRP A 34 35.28 -0.86 -8.13
N ARG A 35 35.32 0.37 -8.63
CA ARG A 35 35.71 1.55 -7.83
C ARG A 35 34.73 1.82 -6.70
N VAL A 36 33.43 1.65 -6.93
CA VAL A 36 32.40 1.72 -5.88
C VAL A 36 32.65 0.67 -4.80
N CYS A 37 32.95 -0.57 -5.18
CA CYS A 37 33.27 -1.64 -4.23
C CYS A 37 34.57 -1.39 -3.45
N LEU A 38 35.60 -0.84 -4.10
CA LEU A 38 36.90 -0.56 -3.47
C LEU A 38 36.87 0.64 -2.52
N GLN A 39 35.98 1.61 -2.76
CA GLN A 39 35.89 2.85 -1.99
C GLN A 39 34.48 3.04 -1.42
N PRO A 40 34.12 2.43 -0.29
CA PRO A 40 32.76 2.55 0.27
C PRO A 40 32.35 4.00 0.62
N LYS A 41 33.32 4.91 0.85
CA LYS A 41 33.10 6.35 1.09
C LYS A 41 33.32 7.24 -0.16
N TRP A 42 33.25 6.68 -1.37
CA TRP A 42 33.51 7.40 -2.63
C TRP A 42 32.67 8.67 -2.82
N ARG A 43 31.48 8.71 -2.21
CA ARG A 43 30.53 9.83 -2.23
C ARG A 43 31.13 11.13 -1.69
N LEU A 44 32.11 11.04 -0.78
CA LEU A 44 32.75 12.18 -0.11
C LEU A 44 34.13 12.52 -0.66
N SER A 45 34.88 11.53 -1.14
CA SER A 45 36.30 11.69 -1.45
C SER A 45 36.59 11.95 -2.94
N ASN A 46 35.91 11.27 -3.87
CA ASN A 46 36.18 11.41 -5.31
C ASN A 46 35.00 10.98 -6.21
N PRO A 47 33.85 11.67 -6.13
CA PRO A 47 32.67 11.36 -6.96
C PRO A 47 32.96 11.54 -8.46
N ASP A 48 33.78 12.52 -8.83
CA ASP A 48 34.08 12.87 -10.23
C ASP A 48 34.76 11.72 -11.00
N SER A 49 35.58 10.90 -10.34
CA SER A 49 36.24 9.76 -10.98
C SER A 49 35.29 8.62 -11.36
N ILE A 50 34.26 8.37 -10.54
CA ILE A 50 33.27 7.31 -10.76
C ILE A 50 32.22 7.81 -11.74
N LEU A 51 31.71 9.03 -11.54
CA LEU A 51 30.80 9.69 -12.46
C LEU A 51 31.42 9.84 -13.85
N GLY A 52 32.71 10.16 -13.94
CA GLY A 52 33.46 10.20 -15.19
C GLY A 52 33.57 8.84 -15.87
N SER A 53 33.73 7.76 -15.10
CA SER A 53 33.79 6.39 -15.66
C SER A 53 32.43 6.00 -16.27
N TYR A 54 31.33 6.30 -15.57
CA TYR A 54 29.98 6.04 -16.08
C TYR A 54 29.59 6.97 -17.24
N LEU A 55 30.02 8.23 -17.22
CA LEU A 55 29.81 9.17 -18.34
C LEU A 55 30.55 8.72 -19.60
N LEU A 56 31.76 8.18 -19.46
CA LEU A 56 32.47 7.59 -20.59
C LEU A 56 31.72 6.36 -21.12
N ALA A 57 31.16 5.53 -20.24
CA ALA A 57 30.34 4.40 -20.67
C ALA A 57 29.12 4.84 -21.50
N THR A 58 28.42 5.92 -21.11
CA THR A 58 27.29 6.47 -21.90
C THR A 58 27.74 7.13 -23.20
N HIS A 59 28.94 7.70 -23.24
CA HIS A 59 29.51 8.29 -24.45
C HIS A 59 29.87 7.23 -25.50
N PHE A 60 30.47 6.11 -25.08
CA PHE A 60 30.87 5.03 -25.98
C PHE A 60 29.71 4.15 -26.45
N ASP A 61 28.65 4.02 -25.65
CA ASP A 61 27.41 3.35 -26.06
C ASP A 61 26.17 4.14 -25.60
N ASN A 62 25.69 5.02 -26.48
CA ASN A 62 24.52 5.86 -26.23
C ASN A 62 23.20 5.07 -26.25
N THR A 63 23.19 3.85 -26.80
CA THR A 63 21.98 3.01 -26.88
C THR A 63 21.83 2.06 -25.70
N TRP A 64 22.82 2.01 -24.80
CA TRP A 64 22.84 1.01 -23.75
C TRP A 64 22.18 1.48 -22.46
N TYR A 65 21.03 0.86 -22.16
CA TYR A 65 20.26 1.08 -20.93
C TYR A 65 21.12 1.09 -19.65
N LYS A 66 21.97 0.06 -19.45
CA LYS A 66 22.71 -0.10 -18.18
C LYS A 66 23.72 1.03 -17.95
N ALA A 67 24.30 1.61 -19.00
CA ALA A 67 25.21 2.73 -18.84
C ALA A 67 24.46 3.98 -18.34
N TRP A 68 23.34 4.32 -18.99
CA TRP A 68 22.52 5.46 -18.61
C TRP A 68 21.92 5.31 -17.22
N HIS A 69 21.41 4.11 -16.91
CA HIS A 69 20.86 3.78 -15.59
C HIS A 69 21.88 3.96 -14.47
N ASN A 70 23.06 3.34 -14.58
CA ASN A 70 24.08 3.44 -13.52
C ASN A 70 24.65 4.85 -13.40
N TRP A 71 24.78 5.59 -14.51
CA TRP A 71 25.19 6.99 -14.47
C TRP A 71 24.17 7.89 -13.78
N ALA A 72 22.89 7.73 -14.09
CA ALA A 72 21.81 8.48 -13.45
C ALA A 72 21.71 8.14 -11.96
N LEU A 73 21.80 6.85 -11.61
CA LEU A 73 21.77 6.36 -10.24
C LEU A 73 22.95 6.89 -9.41
N ALA A 74 24.17 6.89 -9.97
CA ALA A 74 25.33 7.43 -9.28
C ALA A 74 25.19 8.93 -9.00
N ASN A 75 24.67 9.72 -9.94
CA ASN A 75 24.37 11.13 -9.70
C ASN A 75 23.28 11.30 -8.64
N PHE A 76 22.23 10.47 -8.66
CA PHE A 76 21.17 10.47 -7.66
C PHE A 76 21.70 10.19 -6.24
N GLU A 77 22.58 9.22 -6.08
CA GLU A 77 23.20 8.92 -4.78
C GLU A 77 24.04 10.08 -4.25
N VAL A 78 24.78 10.77 -5.12
CA VAL A 78 25.56 11.96 -4.76
C VAL A 78 24.63 13.10 -4.32
N ILE A 79 23.50 13.31 -5.02
CA ILE A 79 22.49 14.31 -4.64
C ILE A 79 21.95 13.99 -3.25
N SER A 80 21.53 12.75 -3.01
CA SER A 80 20.96 12.32 -1.74
C SER A 80 21.90 12.58 -0.57
N MET A 81 23.19 12.26 -0.73
CA MET A 81 24.20 12.49 0.30
C MET A 81 24.49 13.99 0.51
N LEU A 82 24.61 14.78 -0.56
CA LEU A 82 24.85 16.22 -0.42
C LEU A 82 23.67 16.94 0.24
N THR A 83 22.44 16.50 -0.04
CA THR A 83 21.25 17.02 0.64
C THR A 83 21.21 16.65 2.12
N SER A 84 21.66 15.45 2.51
CA SER A 84 21.72 15.07 3.93
C SER A 84 22.78 15.84 4.71
N VAL A 85 23.96 16.07 4.11
CA VAL A 85 25.03 16.87 4.72
C VAL A 85 24.62 18.33 4.90
N SER A 86 23.93 18.92 3.92
CA SER A 86 23.42 20.29 4.02
C SER A 86 22.41 20.45 5.16
N LYS A 87 21.55 19.46 5.41
CA LYS A 87 20.60 19.49 6.54
C LYS A 87 21.29 19.41 7.89
N LYS A 88 22.28 18.51 8.06
CA LYS A 88 23.07 18.42 9.31
C LYS A 88 23.80 19.73 9.66
N LYS A 89 24.20 20.52 8.66
CA LYS A 89 24.80 21.84 8.89
C LYS A 89 23.80 22.93 9.28
N GLN A 90 22.53 22.81 8.88
CA GLN A 90 21.47 23.77 9.24
C GLN A 90 20.86 23.49 10.61
N GLU A 91 20.75 22.22 11.02
CA GLU A 91 20.26 21.87 12.38
C GLU A 91 21.30 22.13 13.48
N GLY A 92 22.59 22.10 13.15
CA GLY A 92 23.68 22.36 14.09
C GLY A 92 23.89 23.81 14.53
N SER A 93 23.14 24.79 14.00
CA SER A 93 23.28 26.20 14.41
C SER A 93 22.43 26.60 15.63
N ASP A 94 21.46 25.77 16.04
CA ASP A 94 20.57 26.03 17.19
C ASP A 94 20.54 24.86 18.20
N ALA A 95 21.70 24.29 18.57
CA ALA A 95 21.87 23.54 19.83
C ALA A 95 23.34 23.13 20.02
N SER A 96 24.07 23.82 20.89
CA SER A 96 25.32 23.30 21.44
C SER A 96 25.00 22.23 22.50
N SER A 97 25.62 21.06 22.35
CA SER A 97 25.66 19.88 23.25
C SER A 97 24.61 18.78 23.03
N VAL A 98 24.90 17.83 22.15
CA VAL A 98 24.88 16.37 22.41
C VAL A 98 25.83 15.71 21.40
N THR A 99 26.94 15.15 21.88
CA THR A 99 27.77 14.19 21.15
C THR A 99 27.08 12.82 21.20
N ASP A 100 27.16 12.09 20.08
CA ASP A 100 26.65 10.73 19.83
C ASP A 100 25.24 10.62 19.22
N ILE A 101 25.10 11.01 17.94
CA ILE A 101 24.04 10.52 17.05
C ILE A 101 24.71 9.94 15.79
N ASN A 102 24.53 8.64 15.60
CA ASN A 102 25.18 7.78 14.61
C ASN A 102 25.06 8.24 13.14
N GLU A 103 26.02 7.79 12.32
CA GLU A 103 26.24 8.05 10.88
C GLU A 103 25.11 7.56 9.92
N PHE A 104 23.84 7.86 10.20
CA PHE A 104 22.70 7.43 9.40
C PHE A 104 22.09 8.58 8.59
N ASP A 105 22.61 8.83 7.39
CA ASP A 105 21.84 9.58 6.37
C ASP A 105 22.32 9.27 4.93
N ASN A 106 22.40 7.97 4.61
CA ASN A 106 22.72 7.47 3.27
C ASN A 106 21.42 7.01 2.57
N GLY A 107 20.69 7.96 1.97
CA GLY A 107 19.63 7.67 1.00
C GLY A 107 18.35 8.49 1.12
N MET A 108 18.12 9.22 2.22
CA MET A 108 16.91 10.04 2.36
C MET A 108 17.14 11.45 1.81
N ILE A 109 16.64 11.73 0.61
CA ILE A 109 16.30 13.12 0.28
C ILE A 109 15.04 13.43 1.11
N GLY A 110 15.22 13.90 2.34
CA GLY A 110 14.09 14.18 3.22
C GLY A 110 13.10 15.14 2.53
N VAL A 111 11.90 14.66 2.26
CA VAL A 111 10.78 15.35 1.59
C VAL A 111 10.21 16.51 2.42
N ASN A 112 10.78 16.76 3.60
CA ASN A 112 10.44 17.91 4.44
C ASN A 112 11.21 19.16 4.01
N THR A 113 10.63 19.90 3.06
CA THR A 113 10.54 21.36 3.11
C THR A 113 9.25 21.78 2.41
N PHE A 114 8.14 21.64 3.13
CA PHE A 114 6.85 22.24 2.76
C PHE A 114 6.67 23.65 3.32
N ASP A 115 7.65 24.17 4.05
CA ASP A 115 7.73 25.59 4.35
C ASP A 115 8.41 26.34 3.21
N ALA A 116 7.76 27.41 2.77
CA ALA A 116 8.29 28.41 1.86
C ALA A 116 9.43 29.24 2.50
N LYS A 117 10.41 28.58 3.11
CA LYS A 117 11.75 29.13 3.28
C LYS A 117 12.55 28.65 2.09
N GLU A 118 12.94 29.57 1.22
CA GLU A 118 13.82 29.31 0.07
C GLU A 118 15.07 28.56 0.55
N VAL A 119 15.08 27.23 0.40
CA VAL A 119 16.31 26.46 0.55
C VAL A 119 17.16 26.81 -0.65
N HIS A 120 18.10 27.74 -0.47
CA HIS A 120 19.12 28.02 -1.47
C HIS A 120 20.03 26.79 -1.60
N TYR A 121 19.62 25.84 -2.43
CA TYR A 121 20.51 24.78 -2.90
C TYR A 121 21.66 25.40 -3.68
N SER A 122 22.88 24.89 -3.49
CA SER A 122 24.04 25.43 -4.20
C SER A 122 23.87 25.26 -5.71
N SER A 123 24.05 26.35 -6.48
CA SER A 123 23.97 26.33 -7.94
C SER A 123 24.86 25.23 -8.56
N ASN A 124 26.01 24.96 -7.93
CA ASN A 124 26.91 23.86 -8.33
C ASN A 124 26.27 22.46 -8.20
N LEU A 125 25.48 22.17 -7.16
CA LEU A 125 24.79 20.87 -7.01
C LEU A 125 23.78 20.65 -8.14
N ILE A 126 23.03 21.70 -8.47
CA ILE A 126 21.97 21.66 -9.48
C ILE A 126 22.58 21.39 -10.87
N HIS A 127 23.59 22.17 -11.25
CA HIS A 127 24.21 22.03 -12.57
C HIS A 127 25.07 20.78 -12.73
N ARG A 128 25.82 20.36 -11.70
CA ARG A 128 26.73 19.21 -11.81
C ARG A 128 26.07 17.85 -11.63
N HIS A 129 24.99 17.75 -10.86
CA HIS A 129 24.43 16.44 -10.50
C HIS A 129 22.94 16.32 -10.78
N VAL A 130 22.12 17.32 -10.44
CA VAL A 130 20.65 17.24 -10.62
C VAL A 130 20.25 17.17 -12.10
N ILE A 131 20.73 18.11 -12.92
CA ILE A 131 20.40 18.14 -14.36
C ILE A 131 20.91 16.87 -15.08
N PRO A 132 22.18 16.43 -14.87
CA PRO A 132 22.66 15.17 -15.43
C PRO A 132 21.85 13.95 -14.98
N ALA A 133 21.45 13.86 -13.71
CA ALA A 133 20.61 12.76 -13.22
C ALA A 133 19.25 12.72 -13.94
N ILE A 134 18.58 13.88 -14.06
CA ILE A 134 17.29 13.99 -14.75
C ILE A 134 17.43 13.52 -16.20
N LYS A 135 18.40 14.06 -16.95
CA LYS A 135 18.64 13.68 -18.35
C LYS A 135 18.98 12.20 -18.47
N GLY A 136 19.79 11.67 -17.56
CA GLY A 136 20.18 10.25 -17.52
C GLY A 136 18.98 9.32 -17.33
N PHE A 137 18.08 9.62 -16.39
CA PHE A 137 16.87 8.81 -16.18
C PHE A 137 15.90 8.89 -17.37
N PHE A 138 15.73 10.06 -18.00
CA PHE A 138 14.91 10.15 -19.21
C PHE A 138 15.43 9.25 -20.34
N HIS A 139 16.76 9.21 -20.54
CA HIS A 139 17.37 8.31 -21.52
C HIS A 139 17.28 6.84 -21.12
N SER A 140 17.49 6.50 -19.85
CA SER A 140 17.37 5.10 -19.39
C SER A 140 15.95 4.58 -19.55
N ILE A 141 14.94 5.40 -19.24
CA ILE A 141 13.52 5.05 -19.40
C ILE A 141 13.18 4.84 -20.88
N SER A 142 13.63 5.74 -21.76
CA SER A 142 13.37 5.64 -23.21
C SER A 142 13.96 4.37 -23.84
N LEU A 143 15.09 3.88 -23.31
CA LEU A 143 15.80 2.69 -23.80
C LEU A 143 15.37 1.38 -23.10
N SER A 144 14.50 1.44 -22.10
CA SER A 144 14.08 0.26 -21.34
C SER A 144 12.97 -0.51 -22.07
N GLU A 145 13.16 -1.81 -22.30
CA GLU A 145 12.19 -2.68 -23.00
C GLU A 145 11.24 -3.43 -22.05
N SER A 146 11.61 -3.61 -20.77
CA SER A 146 10.88 -4.46 -19.82
C SER A 146 10.17 -3.72 -18.69
N SER A 147 10.91 -2.98 -17.86
CA SER A 147 10.36 -2.28 -16.70
C SER A 147 11.17 -1.02 -16.38
N SER A 148 10.58 0.14 -16.63
CA SER A 148 11.11 1.46 -16.28
C SER A 148 10.75 1.93 -14.87
N LEU A 149 9.94 1.17 -14.14
CA LEU A 149 9.34 1.61 -12.87
C LEU A 149 10.36 2.20 -11.88
N GLN A 150 11.51 1.55 -11.70
CA GLN A 150 12.56 2.04 -10.80
C GLN A 150 13.05 3.44 -11.19
N ASP A 151 13.41 3.63 -12.45
CA ASP A 151 13.95 4.90 -12.95
C ASP A 151 12.87 6.00 -12.96
N ALA A 152 11.64 5.64 -13.32
CA ALA A 152 10.50 6.55 -13.29
C ALA A 152 10.23 7.06 -11.87
N LEU A 153 10.29 6.19 -10.85
CA LEU A 153 10.09 6.60 -9.46
C LEU A 153 11.20 7.53 -8.96
N ARG A 154 12.47 7.26 -9.31
CA ARG A 154 13.58 8.16 -8.95
C ARG A 154 13.47 9.51 -9.63
N LEU A 155 13.04 9.53 -10.89
CA LEU A 155 12.76 10.75 -11.62
C LEU A 155 11.63 11.55 -10.97
N LEU A 156 10.55 10.89 -10.49
CA LEU A 156 9.49 11.56 -9.74
C LEU A 156 10.01 12.19 -8.45
N THR A 157 10.87 11.50 -7.70
CA THR A 157 11.49 12.08 -6.50
C THR A 157 12.24 13.36 -6.85
N LEU A 158 13.13 13.33 -7.86
CA LEU A 158 13.89 14.51 -8.29
C LEU A 158 12.97 15.64 -8.78
N TRP A 159 11.90 15.31 -9.49
CA TRP A 159 10.96 16.29 -10.01
C TRP A 159 10.20 16.99 -8.89
N PHE A 160 9.67 16.27 -7.92
CA PHE A 160 8.91 16.89 -6.84
C PHE A 160 9.80 17.68 -5.86
N THR A 161 11.08 17.33 -5.71
CA THR A 161 12.01 18.05 -4.83
C THR A 161 12.66 19.26 -5.50
N PHE A 162 13.09 19.14 -6.76
CA PHE A 162 13.88 20.18 -7.46
C PHE A 162 13.13 20.85 -8.62
N GLY A 163 11.95 20.35 -9.01
CA GLY A 163 11.19 20.86 -10.15
C GLY A 163 10.59 22.26 -9.96
N GLY A 164 10.75 22.87 -8.79
CA GLY A 164 10.46 24.29 -8.59
C GLY A 164 11.52 25.22 -9.18
N ILE A 165 12.70 24.70 -9.50
CA ILE A 165 13.85 25.45 -9.99
C ILE A 165 13.76 25.61 -11.51
N PRO A 166 14.00 26.80 -12.10
CA PRO A 166 13.84 27.05 -13.53
C PRO A 166 14.66 26.11 -14.42
N GLU A 167 15.93 25.90 -14.10
CA GLU A 167 16.86 25.09 -14.88
C GLU A 167 16.47 23.60 -14.86
N ALA A 168 16.02 23.10 -13.70
CA ALA A 168 15.51 21.75 -13.57
C ALA A 168 14.18 21.59 -14.34
N THR A 169 13.31 22.61 -14.28
CA THR A 169 12.03 22.63 -15.02
C THR A 169 12.26 22.51 -16.52
N GLN A 170 13.25 23.22 -17.07
CA GLN A 170 13.59 23.13 -18.48
C GLN A 170 14.05 21.71 -18.85
N ALA A 171 14.94 21.10 -18.06
CA ALA A 171 15.40 19.74 -18.28
C ALA A 171 14.25 18.71 -18.22
N MET A 172 13.28 18.93 -17.34
CA MET A 172 12.06 18.11 -17.25
C MET A 172 11.18 18.26 -18.50
N HIS A 173 10.96 19.48 -18.99
CA HIS A 173 10.17 19.72 -20.20
C HIS A 173 10.81 19.09 -21.44
N GLU A 174 12.13 19.20 -21.59
CA GLU A 174 12.88 18.51 -22.64
C GLU A 174 12.70 16.98 -22.54
N GLY A 175 12.79 16.44 -21.32
CA GLY A 175 12.66 15.02 -21.06
C GLY A 175 11.26 14.44 -21.28
N PHE A 176 10.20 15.18 -20.94
CA PHE A 176 8.82 14.71 -21.14
C PHE A 176 8.50 14.39 -22.60
N ASN A 177 9.12 15.09 -23.55
CA ASN A 177 8.96 14.84 -24.98
C ASN A 177 9.71 13.59 -25.48
N LEU A 178 10.70 13.08 -24.73
CA LEU A 178 11.50 11.90 -25.09
C LEU A 178 10.84 10.58 -24.68
N ILE A 179 9.95 10.62 -23.67
CA ILE A 179 9.30 9.42 -23.11
C ILE A 179 7.94 9.20 -23.79
N GLN A 180 7.60 7.93 -24.03
CA GLN A 180 6.26 7.56 -24.47
C GLN A 180 5.25 7.77 -23.33
N ILE A 181 4.10 8.36 -23.64
CA ILE A 181 3.08 8.70 -22.64
C ILE A 181 2.62 7.49 -21.79
N GLY A 182 2.66 6.29 -22.36
CA GLY A 182 2.28 5.04 -21.70
C GLY A 182 3.16 4.65 -20.51
N THR A 183 4.42 5.11 -20.45
CA THR A 183 5.33 4.82 -19.33
C THR A 183 4.84 5.42 -18.01
N TRP A 184 4.14 6.55 -18.07
CA TRP A 184 3.58 7.21 -16.88
C TRP A 184 2.42 6.43 -16.25
N LEU A 185 1.86 5.43 -16.93
CA LEU A 185 0.81 4.57 -16.38
C LEU A 185 1.31 3.71 -15.21
N GLU A 186 2.61 3.34 -15.20
CA GLU A 186 3.19 2.53 -14.13
C GLU A 186 3.30 3.28 -12.80
N VAL A 187 3.49 4.60 -12.88
CA VAL A 187 3.64 5.50 -11.72
C VAL A 187 2.41 6.39 -11.50
N LEU A 188 1.29 6.06 -12.14
CA LEU A 188 0.07 6.85 -12.06
C LEU A 188 -0.44 7.04 -10.61
N PRO A 189 -0.44 6.02 -9.72
CA PRO A 189 -0.83 6.21 -8.33
C PRO A 189 0.02 7.26 -7.61
N GLN A 190 1.33 7.32 -7.88
CA GLN A 190 2.27 8.30 -7.30
C GLN A 190 2.02 9.71 -7.84
N LEU A 191 1.60 9.85 -9.10
CA LEU A 191 1.22 11.15 -9.66
C LEU A 191 -0.08 11.67 -9.02
N ILE A 192 -1.08 10.80 -8.84
CA ILE A 192 -2.37 11.16 -8.24
C ILE A 192 -2.25 11.44 -6.74
N SER A 193 -1.41 10.71 -6.00
CA SER A 193 -1.13 11.01 -4.59
C SER A 193 -0.56 12.42 -4.41
N ARG A 194 0.12 12.94 -5.44
CA ARG A 194 0.75 14.26 -5.48
C ARG A 194 0.01 15.29 -6.34
N ILE A 195 -1.25 15.05 -6.69
CA ILE A 195 -2.09 15.93 -7.55
C ILE A 195 -2.16 17.38 -7.05
N HIS A 196 -2.08 17.58 -5.74
CA HIS A 196 -1.97 18.90 -5.13
C HIS A 196 -0.51 19.16 -4.73
N GLN A 197 0.13 20.08 -5.45
CA GLN A 197 1.46 20.60 -5.14
C GLN A 197 1.38 22.07 -4.71
N PRO A 198 2.07 22.48 -3.63
CA PRO A 198 2.15 23.88 -3.23
C PRO A 198 2.88 24.72 -4.29
N ASN A 199 3.92 24.17 -4.91
CA ASN A 199 4.65 24.85 -5.96
C ASN A 199 3.82 24.91 -7.25
N GLN A 200 3.48 26.12 -7.68
CA GLN A 200 2.60 26.34 -8.82
C GLN A 200 3.21 25.88 -10.16
N ILE A 201 4.54 25.92 -10.32
CA ILE A 201 5.23 25.50 -11.56
C ILE A 201 5.12 23.98 -11.72
N VAL A 202 5.45 23.24 -10.66
CA VAL A 202 5.35 21.78 -10.64
C VAL A 202 3.89 21.34 -10.79
N SER A 203 2.97 22.02 -10.09
CA SER A 203 1.53 21.77 -10.18
C SER A 203 1.01 21.91 -11.62
N ARG A 204 1.34 23.00 -12.32
CA ARG A 204 0.92 23.21 -13.71
C ARG A 204 1.48 22.12 -14.65
N SER A 205 2.76 21.77 -14.48
CA SER A 205 3.41 20.73 -15.28
C SER A 205 2.76 19.36 -15.05
N LEU A 206 2.46 19.02 -13.79
CA LEU A 206 1.76 17.78 -13.40
C LEU A 206 0.35 17.71 -13.96
N LEU A 207 -0.44 18.78 -13.83
CA LEU A 207 -1.79 18.84 -14.38
C LEU A 207 -1.79 18.76 -15.91
N SER A 208 -0.77 19.30 -16.58
CA SER A 208 -0.59 19.14 -18.03
C SER A 208 -0.33 17.69 -18.39
N LEU A 209 0.64 17.04 -17.73
CA LEU A 209 0.99 15.64 -17.97
C LEU A 209 -0.22 14.71 -17.75
N LEU A 210 -0.97 14.90 -16.67
CA LEU A 210 -2.19 14.12 -16.39
C LEU A 210 -3.30 14.39 -17.41
N SER A 211 -3.40 15.62 -17.93
CA SER A 211 -4.36 15.94 -19.00
C SER A 211 -4.00 15.23 -20.30
N ASP A 212 -2.72 15.18 -20.66
CA ASP A 212 -2.26 14.51 -21.88
C ASP A 212 -2.33 12.98 -21.75
N LEU A 213 -2.06 12.46 -20.55
CA LEU A 213 -2.30 11.05 -20.23
C LEU A 213 -3.80 10.69 -20.30
N GLY A 214 -4.67 11.58 -19.84
CA GLY A 214 -6.12 11.42 -19.93
C GLY A 214 -6.64 11.43 -21.38
N LYS A 215 -5.98 12.15 -22.29
CA LYS A 215 -6.30 12.11 -23.73
C LYS A 215 -5.86 10.80 -24.38
N ALA A 216 -4.65 10.32 -24.06
CA ALA A 216 -4.09 9.12 -24.68
C ALA A 216 -4.68 7.82 -24.12
N HIS A 217 -4.90 7.75 -22.79
CA HIS A 217 -5.31 6.56 -22.06
C HIS A 217 -6.39 6.89 -21.01
N PRO A 218 -7.59 7.35 -21.41
CA PRO A 218 -8.61 7.80 -20.47
C PRO A 218 -9.04 6.70 -19.48
N GLN A 219 -9.16 5.46 -19.96
CA GLN A 219 -9.58 4.29 -19.16
C GLN A 219 -8.72 4.06 -17.91
N ALA A 220 -7.41 4.33 -17.99
CA ALA A 220 -6.50 4.13 -16.86
C ALA A 220 -6.66 5.20 -15.77
N LEU A 221 -7.10 6.39 -16.16
CA LEU A 221 -7.14 7.59 -15.31
C LEU A 221 -8.49 7.79 -14.62
N VAL A 222 -9.56 7.25 -15.20
CA VAL A 222 -10.94 7.39 -14.74
C VAL A 222 -11.12 6.97 -13.28
N TYR A 223 -10.76 5.74 -12.88
CA TYR A 223 -10.97 5.29 -11.49
C TYR A 223 -10.15 6.10 -10.46
N PRO A 224 -8.83 6.31 -10.64
CA PRO A 224 -8.05 7.13 -9.72
C PRO A 224 -8.57 8.56 -9.56
N LEU A 225 -9.03 9.19 -10.65
CA LEU A 225 -9.59 10.55 -10.58
C LEU A 225 -10.95 10.59 -9.88
N MET A 226 -11.81 9.58 -10.09
CA MET A 226 -13.09 9.50 -9.38
C MET A 226 -12.90 9.39 -7.86
N VAL A 227 -11.86 8.66 -7.43
CA VAL A 227 -11.47 8.60 -6.01
C VAL A 227 -10.98 9.97 -5.52
N ALA A 228 -10.16 10.65 -6.32
CA ALA A 228 -9.63 11.97 -5.97
C ALA A 228 -10.71 13.06 -5.87
N ILE A 229 -11.81 12.97 -6.65
CA ILE A 229 -12.98 13.86 -6.52
C ILE A 229 -13.69 13.69 -5.18
N LYS A 230 -13.74 12.46 -4.65
CA LYS A 230 -14.42 12.11 -3.40
C LYS A 230 -13.52 12.28 -2.16
N SER A 231 -12.37 12.93 -2.32
CA SER A 231 -11.45 13.28 -1.24
C SER A 231 -12.00 14.40 -0.36
N GLU A 232 -11.73 14.35 0.94
CA GLU A 232 -12.12 15.40 1.91
C GLU A 232 -11.37 16.72 1.68
N SER A 233 -10.16 16.66 1.10
CA SER A 233 -9.39 17.85 0.75
C SER A 233 -9.97 18.59 -0.48
N LEU A 234 -10.48 19.80 -0.25
CA LEU A 234 -11.03 20.69 -1.28
C LEU A 234 -10.03 21.00 -2.41
N SER A 235 -8.75 21.19 -2.09
CA SER A 235 -7.73 21.51 -3.10
C SER A 235 -7.50 20.34 -4.06
N ARG A 236 -7.48 19.11 -3.55
CA ARG A 236 -7.35 17.88 -4.36
C ARG A 236 -8.59 17.67 -5.22
N GLN A 237 -9.76 17.88 -4.65
CA GLN A 237 -11.03 17.77 -5.35
C GLN A 237 -11.09 18.74 -6.53
N LYS A 238 -10.73 20.02 -6.34
CA LYS A 238 -10.69 21.02 -7.42
C LYS A 238 -9.71 20.64 -8.55
N ALA A 239 -8.52 20.16 -8.20
CA ALA A 239 -7.54 19.71 -9.18
C ALA A 239 -8.03 18.49 -9.99
N ALA A 240 -8.65 17.52 -9.31
CA ALA A 240 -9.21 16.32 -9.95
C ALA A 240 -10.40 16.67 -10.87
N LEU A 241 -11.29 17.56 -10.43
CA LEU A 241 -12.41 18.06 -11.24
C LEU A 241 -11.91 18.73 -12.52
N SER A 242 -10.88 19.59 -12.43
CA SER A 242 -10.30 20.24 -13.61
C SER A 242 -9.78 19.25 -14.66
N ILE A 243 -9.19 18.12 -14.23
CA ILE A 243 -8.72 17.09 -15.17
C ILE A 243 -9.90 16.30 -15.74
N ILE A 244 -10.89 15.95 -14.93
CA ILE A 244 -12.08 15.22 -15.40
C ILE A 244 -12.89 16.05 -16.39
N GLU A 245 -13.02 17.36 -16.18
CA GLU A 245 -13.66 18.27 -17.14
C GLU A 245 -12.92 18.29 -18.49
N LYS A 246 -11.58 18.36 -18.47
CA LYS A 246 -10.77 18.26 -19.69
C LYS A 246 -10.93 16.90 -20.38
N MET A 247 -11.03 15.82 -19.60
CA MET A 247 -11.26 14.48 -20.15
C MET A 247 -12.69 14.32 -20.71
N ARG A 248 -13.68 14.98 -20.11
CA ARG A 248 -15.08 15.02 -20.56
C ARG A 248 -15.22 15.68 -21.94
N ILE A 249 -14.32 16.59 -22.31
CA ILE A 249 -14.28 17.16 -23.68
C ILE A 249 -13.95 16.10 -24.74
N HIS A 250 -13.07 15.14 -24.43
CA HIS A 250 -12.62 14.12 -25.37
C HIS A 250 -13.41 12.81 -25.29
N SER A 251 -13.82 12.40 -24.08
CA SER A 251 -14.49 11.12 -23.81
C SER A 251 -15.63 11.30 -22.79
N PRO A 252 -16.70 12.04 -23.15
CA PRO A 252 -17.80 12.32 -22.22
C PRO A 252 -18.53 11.06 -21.78
N VAL A 253 -18.86 10.17 -22.72
CA VAL A 253 -19.60 8.92 -22.46
C VAL A 253 -18.88 8.04 -21.45
N LEU A 254 -17.57 7.88 -21.61
CA LEU A 254 -16.74 7.10 -20.69
C LEU A 254 -16.73 7.68 -19.27
N VAL A 255 -16.61 9.00 -19.15
CA VAL A 255 -16.62 9.70 -17.85
C VAL A 255 -17.97 9.52 -17.15
N ASP A 256 -19.07 9.75 -17.87
CA ASP A 256 -20.43 9.66 -17.31
C ASP A 256 -20.76 8.21 -16.91
N GLN A 257 -20.37 7.22 -17.73
CA GLN A 257 -20.52 5.81 -17.41
C GLN A 257 -19.72 5.41 -16.16
N ALA A 258 -18.49 5.91 -16.02
CA ALA A 258 -17.67 5.61 -14.87
C ALA A 258 -18.15 6.27 -13.59
N GLU A 259 -18.66 7.50 -13.69
CA GLU A 259 -19.28 8.22 -12.58
C GLU A 259 -20.51 7.43 -12.07
N LEU A 260 -21.37 6.98 -12.98
CA LEU A 260 -22.52 6.11 -12.67
C LEU A 260 -22.08 4.81 -12.00
N VAL A 261 -21.14 4.07 -12.60
CA VAL A 261 -20.68 2.79 -12.06
C VAL A 261 -20.02 2.95 -10.69
N SER A 262 -19.16 3.97 -10.53
CA SER A 262 -18.51 4.26 -9.23
C SER A 262 -19.54 4.60 -8.16
N HIS A 263 -20.49 5.48 -8.47
CA HIS A 263 -21.52 5.93 -7.52
C HIS A 263 -22.40 4.77 -7.04
N GLU A 264 -22.89 3.96 -7.98
CA GLU A 264 -23.77 2.84 -7.66
C GLU A 264 -23.03 1.70 -6.95
N LEU A 265 -21.77 1.42 -7.30
CA LEU A 265 -20.97 0.45 -6.55
C LEU A 265 -20.70 0.92 -5.11
N ILE A 266 -20.47 2.21 -4.87
CA ILE A 266 -20.32 2.74 -3.50
C ILE A 266 -21.61 2.61 -2.72
N ARG A 267 -22.77 2.93 -3.33
CA ARG A 267 -24.09 2.73 -2.72
C ARG A 267 -24.30 1.27 -2.30
N MET A 268 -23.86 0.32 -3.13
CA MET A 268 -23.95 -1.11 -2.85
C MET A 268 -22.91 -1.59 -1.82
N ALA A 269 -21.80 -0.88 -1.67
CA ALA A 269 -20.71 -1.27 -0.76
C ALA A 269 -21.16 -1.24 0.69
N VAL A 270 -22.01 -0.26 1.03
CA VAL A 270 -22.57 -0.08 2.38
C VAL A 270 -24.02 0.38 2.30
N LEU A 271 -24.93 -0.49 2.72
CA LEU A 271 -26.38 -0.20 2.69
C LEU A 271 -26.77 0.75 3.82
N TRP A 272 -27.88 1.49 3.69
CA TRP A 272 -28.39 2.35 4.77
C TRP A 272 -28.56 1.62 6.10
N HIS A 273 -28.99 0.36 6.07
CA HIS A 273 -29.13 -0.47 7.28
C HIS A 273 -27.78 -0.65 7.99
N GLU A 274 -26.69 -0.79 7.25
CA GLU A 274 -25.35 -0.96 7.80
C GLU A 274 -24.77 0.36 8.28
N GLN A 275 -24.93 1.44 7.51
CA GLN A 275 -24.50 2.79 7.91
C GLN A 275 -25.16 3.21 9.24
N TRP A 276 -26.47 2.97 9.37
CA TRP A 276 -27.20 3.24 10.61
C TRP A 276 -26.80 2.31 11.75
N TYR A 277 -26.59 1.01 11.49
CA TYR A 277 -26.16 0.09 12.54
C TYR A 277 -24.79 0.48 13.10
N GLU A 278 -23.81 0.74 12.24
CA GLU A 278 -22.46 1.12 12.66
C GLU A 278 -22.42 2.51 13.27
N GLY A 279 -23.10 3.48 12.67
CA GLY A 279 -23.13 4.85 13.20
C GLY A 279 -23.82 4.94 14.56
N LEU A 280 -24.87 4.13 14.81
CA LEU A 280 -25.48 4.02 16.14
C LEU A 280 -24.56 3.31 17.15
N ASP A 281 -23.84 2.27 16.73
CA ASP A 281 -22.85 1.59 17.60
C ASP A 281 -21.73 2.57 17.99
N ASP A 282 -21.18 3.34 17.04
CA ASP A 282 -20.14 4.33 17.30
C ASP A 282 -20.65 5.48 18.19
N ALA A 283 -21.81 6.05 17.86
CA ALA A 283 -22.45 7.07 18.67
C ALA A 283 -22.71 6.59 20.11
N SER A 284 -23.07 5.30 20.28
CA SER A 284 -23.32 4.72 21.60
C SER A 284 -22.04 4.59 22.42
N ARG A 285 -20.91 4.22 21.80
CA ARG A 285 -19.61 4.15 22.47
C ARG A 285 -19.13 5.53 22.91
N GLN A 286 -19.30 6.53 22.05
CA GLN A 286 -18.95 7.92 22.37
C GLN A 286 -19.78 8.47 23.53
N PHE A 287 -21.09 8.19 23.54
CA PHE A 287 -21.99 8.70 24.57
C PHE A 287 -21.91 7.94 25.91
N PHE A 288 -22.04 6.61 25.89
CA PHE A 288 -22.07 5.80 27.10
C PHE A 288 -20.67 5.44 27.62
N GLY A 289 -19.67 5.35 26.74
CA GLY A 289 -18.29 5.02 27.10
C GLY A 289 -17.44 6.24 27.42
N GLU A 290 -17.35 7.20 26.50
CA GLU A 290 -16.51 8.41 26.64
C GLU A 290 -17.24 9.63 27.25
N HIS A 291 -18.57 9.56 27.45
CA HIS A 291 -19.41 10.68 27.87
C HIS A 291 -19.28 11.94 26.99
N ASN A 292 -19.00 11.75 25.70
CA ASN A 292 -18.80 12.83 24.74
C ASN A 292 -20.02 13.01 23.84
N THR A 293 -20.83 14.03 24.14
CA THR A 293 -22.06 14.33 23.39
C THR A 293 -21.80 14.99 22.04
N GLU A 294 -20.76 15.81 21.91
CA GLU A 294 -20.45 16.50 20.65
C GLU A 294 -19.99 15.53 19.56
N LYS A 295 -19.12 14.57 19.90
CA LYS A 295 -18.71 13.50 18.98
C LYS A 295 -19.89 12.62 18.57
N MET A 296 -20.80 12.34 19.50
CA MET A 296 -22.04 11.59 19.19
C MET A 296 -22.87 12.33 18.13
N PHE A 297 -23.04 13.66 18.24
CA PHE A 297 -23.70 14.46 17.21
C PHE A 297 -22.97 14.39 15.87
N ALA A 298 -21.65 14.54 15.88
CA ALA A 298 -20.83 14.49 14.67
C ALA A 298 -20.94 13.14 13.93
N ALA A 299 -21.15 12.03 14.66
CA ALA A 299 -21.39 10.71 14.07
C ALA A 299 -22.79 10.56 13.44
N LEU A 300 -23.82 11.16 14.06
CA LEU A 300 -25.21 11.01 13.62
C LEU A 300 -25.63 12.02 12.54
N GLU A 301 -25.08 13.22 12.54
CA GLU A 301 -25.48 14.31 11.64
C GLU A 301 -25.36 13.95 10.14
N PRO A 302 -24.28 13.30 9.66
CA PRO A 302 -24.18 12.85 8.27
C PRO A 302 -25.25 11.82 7.88
N LEU A 303 -25.68 10.96 8.82
CA LEU A 303 -26.73 9.96 8.57
C LEU A 303 -28.10 10.63 8.41
N TYR A 304 -28.34 11.71 9.16
CA TYR A 304 -29.55 12.51 9.01
C TYR A 304 -29.56 13.34 7.73
N GLU A 305 -28.42 13.88 7.32
CA GLU A 305 -28.30 14.51 5.99
C GLU A 305 -28.62 13.52 4.86
N MET A 306 -28.17 12.28 4.98
CA MET A 306 -28.51 11.21 4.04
C MET A 306 -30.03 10.97 4.00
N LEU A 307 -30.70 10.89 5.16
CA LEU A 307 -32.15 10.69 5.23
C LEU A 307 -32.93 11.89 4.67
N LYS A 308 -32.44 13.12 4.86
CA LYS A 308 -33.03 14.35 4.30
C LYS A 308 -32.95 14.41 2.77
N ARG A 309 -31.91 13.83 2.14
CA ARG A 309 -31.81 13.74 0.67
C ARG A 309 -32.92 12.88 0.04
N GLY A 310 -33.52 12.00 0.83
CA GLY A 310 -34.59 11.11 0.39
C GLY A 310 -34.07 9.81 -0.24
N PRO A 311 -34.95 8.82 -0.45
CA PRO A 311 -34.58 7.50 -0.94
C PRO A 311 -34.59 7.47 -2.47
N GLU A 312 -33.57 6.88 -3.08
CA GLU A 312 -33.46 6.73 -4.55
C GLU A 312 -33.83 5.33 -5.03
N THR A 313 -33.67 4.31 -4.17
CA THR A 313 -33.83 2.90 -4.55
C THR A 313 -34.96 2.22 -3.78
N LEU A 314 -35.51 1.12 -4.31
CA LEU A 314 -36.58 0.36 -3.64
C LEU A 314 -36.16 -0.10 -2.23
N ARG A 315 -34.89 -0.46 -2.04
CA ARG A 315 -34.35 -0.84 -0.73
C ARG A 315 -34.30 0.33 0.24
N GLU A 316 -33.92 1.51 -0.22
CA GLU A 316 -33.90 2.74 0.58
C GLU A 316 -35.33 3.18 0.94
N ILE A 317 -36.28 3.08 -0.01
CA ILE A 317 -37.70 3.32 0.25
C ILE A 317 -38.22 2.37 1.34
N SER A 318 -37.88 1.08 1.25
CA SER A 318 -38.23 0.09 2.28
C SER A 318 -37.63 0.43 3.65
N PHE A 319 -36.39 0.93 3.70
CA PHE A 319 -35.76 1.37 4.95
C PHE A 319 -36.49 2.57 5.53
N GLN A 320 -36.75 3.60 4.73
CA GLN A 320 -37.41 4.81 5.16
C GLN A 320 -38.84 4.56 5.64
N ASN A 321 -39.58 3.68 4.96
CA ASN A 321 -40.92 3.28 5.40
C ASN A 321 -40.90 2.54 6.74
N SER A 322 -39.83 1.79 7.03
CA SER A 322 -39.73 0.97 8.24
C SER A 322 -39.17 1.72 9.46
N PHE A 323 -38.21 2.62 9.24
CA PHE A 323 -37.43 3.26 10.31
C PHE A 323 -37.38 4.79 10.21
N GLY A 324 -37.75 5.39 9.08
CA GLY A 324 -37.58 6.82 8.84
C GLY A 324 -38.38 7.70 9.80
N ARG A 325 -39.59 7.27 10.19
CA ARG A 325 -40.41 7.98 11.18
C ARG A 325 -39.74 7.96 12.57
N ASP A 326 -39.43 6.77 13.07
CA ASP A 326 -38.75 6.58 14.35
C ASP A 326 -37.45 7.41 14.41
N LEU A 327 -36.65 7.40 13.34
CA LEU A 327 -35.39 8.15 13.28
C LEU A 327 -35.60 9.67 13.27
N ASN A 328 -36.62 10.18 12.58
CA ASN A 328 -36.96 11.60 12.60
C ASN A 328 -37.48 12.04 13.98
N ASP A 329 -38.32 11.23 14.62
CA ASP A 329 -38.80 11.50 15.98
C ASP A 329 -37.60 11.57 16.96
N ALA A 330 -36.65 10.64 16.86
CA ALA A 330 -35.40 10.66 17.64
C ALA A 330 -34.55 11.91 17.38
N TYR A 331 -34.52 12.40 16.13
CA TYR A 331 -33.81 13.62 15.76
C TYR A 331 -34.44 14.87 16.35
N GLU A 332 -35.77 14.95 16.40
CA GLU A 332 -36.48 16.06 17.04
C GLU A 332 -36.15 16.14 18.53
N TRP A 333 -36.10 14.99 19.22
CA TRP A 333 -35.66 14.93 20.61
C TRP A 333 -34.21 15.39 20.81
N LEU A 334 -33.30 15.02 19.90
CA LEU A 334 -31.92 15.52 19.90
C LEU A 334 -31.83 17.03 19.66
N MET A 335 -32.63 17.58 18.75
CA MET A 335 -32.69 19.03 18.50
C MET A 335 -33.28 19.78 19.70
N ASN A 336 -34.24 19.19 20.40
CA ASN A 336 -34.78 19.72 21.64
C ASN A 336 -33.73 19.69 22.76
N TYR A 337 -32.94 18.61 22.87
CA TYR A 337 -31.78 18.57 23.76
C TYR A 337 -30.75 19.66 23.43
N LYS A 338 -30.45 19.90 22.14
CA LYS A 338 -29.52 20.97 21.73
C LYS A 338 -29.99 22.36 22.19
N LYS A 339 -31.30 22.58 22.29
CA LYS A 339 -31.90 23.83 22.79
C LYS A 339 -32.03 23.89 24.31
N SER A 340 -32.51 22.82 24.95
CA SER A 340 -32.85 22.79 26.38
C SER A 340 -31.71 22.31 27.29
N LYS A 341 -30.75 21.57 26.74
CA LYS A 341 -29.73 20.78 27.45
C LYS A 341 -30.29 19.80 28.50
N ASP A 342 -31.57 19.43 28.39
CA ASP A 342 -32.22 18.48 29.31
C ASP A 342 -31.96 17.02 28.90
N VAL A 343 -31.25 16.29 29.77
CA VAL A 343 -30.89 14.87 29.58
C VAL A 343 -32.10 13.96 29.36
N SER A 344 -33.29 14.35 29.85
CA SER A 344 -34.53 13.59 29.64
C SER A 344 -34.86 13.42 28.16
N ASN A 345 -34.68 14.49 27.36
CA ASN A 345 -34.88 14.45 25.91
C ASN A 345 -33.88 13.52 25.22
N LEU A 346 -32.65 13.46 25.74
CA LEU A 346 -31.60 12.61 25.18
C LEU A 346 -31.87 11.12 25.47
N ASN A 347 -32.37 10.80 26.66
CA ASN A 347 -32.79 9.43 27.00
C ASN A 347 -33.94 8.95 26.10
N GLN A 348 -34.93 9.81 25.83
CA GLN A 348 -36.02 9.48 24.90
C GLN A 348 -35.50 9.20 23.48
N ALA A 349 -34.54 9.99 22.99
CA ALA A 349 -33.91 9.73 21.69
C ALA A 349 -33.19 8.36 21.67
N TRP A 350 -32.44 8.05 22.73
CA TRP A 350 -31.70 6.78 22.83
C TRP A 350 -32.60 5.55 22.95
N ASP A 351 -33.76 5.64 23.59
CA ASP A 351 -34.73 4.55 23.62
C ASP A 351 -35.22 4.20 22.20
N ILE A 352 -35.47 5.21 21.38
CA ILE A 352 -35.85 5.01 19.98
C ILE A 352 -34.69 4.43 19.18
N TYR A 353 -33.48 4.99 19.31
CA TYR A 353 -32.29 4.46 18.63
C TYR A 353 -31.99 3.02 18.97
N TYR A 354 -32.10 2.65 20.25
CA TYR A 354 -31.84 1.29 20.69
C TYR A 354 -32.84 0.30 20.08
N ASN A 355 -34.11 0.69 19.97
CA ASN A 355 -35.14 -0.12 19.31
C ASN A 355 -34.85 -0.30 17.82
N VAL A 356 -34.47 0.78 17.11
CA VAL A 356 -34.08 0.72 15.70
C VAL A 356 -32.82 -0.15 15.52
N PHE A 357 -31.80 0.06 16.33
CA PHE A 357 -30.55 -0.70 16.33
C PHE A 357 -30.80 -2.21 16.52
N ARG A 358 -31.65 -2.60 17.48
CA ARG A 358 -32.04 -3.99 17.68
C ARG A 358 -32.79 -4.59 16.50
N LYS A 359 -33.73 -3.84 15.89
CA LYS A 359 -34.48 -4.30 14.72
C LYS A 359 -33.54 -4.52 13.53
N ILE A 360 -32.65 -3.57 13.26
CA ILE A 360 -31.65 -3.67 12.19
C ILE A 360 -30.69 -4.84 12.45
N GLY A 361 -30.16 -4.97 13.66
CA GLY A 361 -29.25 -6.05 14.04
C GLY A 361 -29.82 -7.45 13.82
N LYS A 362 -31.15 -7.63 13.93
CA LYS A 362 -31.83 -8.90 13.58
C LYS A 362 -31.95 -9.14 12.08
N GLN A 363 -32.07 -8.07 11.28
CA GLN A 363 -32.21 -8.15 9.83
C GLN A 363 -30.86 -8.36 9.12
N LEU A 364 -29.77 -7.79 9.63
CA LEU A 364 -28.46 -7.85 8.96
C LEU A 364 -28.01 -9.29 8.61
N PRO A 365 -28.03 -10.28 9.53
CA PRO A 365 -27.59 -11.65 9.22
C PRO A 365 -28.41 -12.35 8.13
N GLN A 366 -29.65 -11.91 7.90
CA GLN A 366 -30.54 -12.49 6.89
C GLN A 366 -30.21 -12.01 5.47
N LEU A 367 -29.46 -10.91 5.33
CA LEU A 367 -29.06 -10.35 4.03
C LEU A 367 -27.84 -11.09 3.47
N GLN A 368 -28.07 -12.30 2.97
CA GLN A 368 -27.02 -13.12 2.32
C GLN A 368 -26.89 -12.84 0.82
N THR A 369 -27.96 -12.36 0.18
CA THR A 369 -28.00 -12.04 -1.25
C THR A 369 -28.60 -10.66 -1.47
N LEU A 370 -28.04 -9.94 -2.44
CA LEU A 370 -28.51 -8.61 -2.85
C LEU A 370 -28.87 -8.67 -4.34
N GLU A 371 -30.12 -8.37 -4.65
CA GLU A 371 -30.59 -8.30 -6.03
C GLU A 371 -30.50 -6.86 -6.54
N LEU A 372 -29.89 -6.68 -7.71
CA LEU A 372 -29.66 -5.35 -8.29
C LEU A 372 -30.96 -4.60 -8.55
N GLN A 373 -32.05 -5.29 -8.91
CA GLN A 373 -33.36 -4.65 -9.13
C GLN A 373 -33.84 -3.82 -7.93
N HIS A 374 -33.49 -4.25 -6.71
CA HIS A 374 -33.91 -3.58 -5.48
C HIS A 374 -32.89 -2.56 -4.97
N VAL A 375 -31.59 -2.80 -5.22
CA VAL A 375 -30.48 -2.02 -4.64
C VAL A 375 -29.85 -1.03 -5.62
N SER A 376 -29.74 -1.37 -6.90
CA SER A 376 -29.23 -0.49 -7.96
C SER A 376 -29.81 -0.87 -9.33
N PRO A 377 -31.01 -0.34 -9.69
CA PRO A 377 -31.59 -0.60 -11.00
C PRO A 377 -30.77 0.02 -12.15
N LYS A 378 -30.03 1.11 -11.87
CA LYS A 378 -29.14 1.76 -12.84
C LYS A 378 -28.03 0.82 -13.30
N LEU A 379 -27.37 0.11 -12.38
CA LEU A 379 -26.36 -0.89 -12.73
C LEU A 379 -26.95 -2.08 -13.48
N LEU A 380 -28.18 -2.49 -13.15
CA LEU A 380 -28.86 -3.57 -13.87
C LEU A 380 -29.13 -3.20 -15.33
N SER A 381 -29.56 -1.96 -15.58
CA SER A 381 -29.81 -1.44 -16.94
C SER A 381 -28.55 -1.15 -17.74
N ALA A 382 -27.38 -1.15 -17.08
CA ALA A 382 -26.11 -0.83 -17.72
C ALA A 382 -25.62 -2.03 -18.55
N HIS A 383 -25.74 -1.90 -19.87
CA HIS A 383 -25.31 -2.89 -20.85
C HIS A 383 -24.31 -2.30 -21.85
N ASP A 384 -23.33 -3.11 -22.24
CA ASP A 384 -22.31 -2.84 -23.26
C ASP A 384 -21.67 -1.45 -23.14
N LEU A 385 -21.11 -1.18 -21.96
CA LEU A 385 -20.46 0.09 -21.63
C LEU A 385 -19.14 0.25 -22.40
N GLU A 386 -18.72 1.49 -22.66
CA GLU A 386 -17.38 1.77 -23.16
C GLU A 386 -16.31 1.61 -22.07
N LEU A 387 -16.73 1.69 -20.81
CA LEU A 387 -15.89 1.50 -19.63
C LEU A 387 -15.24 0.12 -19.61
N ALA A 388 -13.93 0.09 -19.40
CA ALA A 388 -13.17 -1.14 -19.25
C ALA A 388 -13.55 -1.87 -17.97
N VAL A 389 -13.43 -3.20 -18.00
CA VAL A 389 -13.56 -4.03 -16.80
C VAL A 389 -12.51 -3.56 -15.78
N PRO A 390 -12.89 -3.29 -14.52
CA PRO A 390 -11.98 -2.74 -13.53
C PRO A 390 -10.69 -3.56 -13.38
N GLY A 391 -9.52 -2.95 -13.55
CA GLY A 391 -8.22 -3.61 -13.31
C GLY A 391 -7.70 -4.47 -14.45
N THR A 392 -8.42 -4.59 -15.57
CA THR A 392 -7.85 -5.14 -16.81
C THR A 392 -6.99 -4.06 -17.47
N ARG A 393 -5.66 -4.18 -17.38
CA ARG A 393 -4.75 -3.22 -18.02
C ARG A 393 -4.71 -3.44 -19.53
N ALA A 394 -4.78 -2.34 -20.28
CA ALA A 394 -4.41 -2.30 -21.70
C ALA A 394 -2.88 -2.20 -21.84
N SER A 395 -2.13 -3.14 -21.28
CA SER A 395 -0.67 -3.17 -21.41
C SER A 395 -0.27 -4.25 -22.42
N GLY A 396 0.54 -3.88 -23.41
CA GLY A 396 1.10 -4.80 -24.42
C GLY A 396 0.19 -5.08 -25.62
N GLY A 397 -0.53 -4.09 -26.14
CA GLY A 397 -1.30 -4.22 -27.39
C GLY A 397 -2.55 -5.12 -27.32
N LYS A 398 -2.94 -5.56 -26.12
CA LYS A 398 -4.18 -6.33 -25.92
C LYS A 398 -5.40 -5.39 -26.03
N PRO A 399 -6.50 -5.86 -26.68
CA PRO A 399 -7.72 -5.07 -26.79
C PRO A 399 -8.31 -4.80 -25.40
N ILE A 400 -8.92 -3.63 -25.25
CA ILE A 400 -9.59 -3.22 -24.02
C ILE A 400 -10.84 -4.11 -23.83
N VAL A 401 -10.90 -4.83 -22.70
CA VAL A 401 -12.08 -5.60 -22.33
C VAL A 401 -13.09 -4.66 -21.68
N LYS A 402 -14.13 -4.31 -22.42
CA LYS A 402 -15.26 -3.50 -21.97
C LYS A 402 -16.24 -4.29 -21.10
N ILE A 403 -17.00 -3.59 -20.24
CA ILE A 403 -18.08 -4.19 -19.44
C ILE A 403 -19.29 -4.45 -20.33
N SER A 404 -19.67 -5.72 -20.50
CA SER A 404 -20.91 -6.07 -21.22
C SER A 404 -22.13 -6.00 -20.30
N LYS A 405 -22.05 -6.59 -19.10
CA LYS A 405 -23.12 -6.49 -18.10
C LYS A 405 -22.66 -6.87 -16.69
N PHE A 406 -23.42 -6.46 -15.69
CA PHE A 406 -23.32 -6.93 -14.32
C PHE A 406 -24.27 -8.11 -14.10
N GLU A 407 -23.84 -9.12 -13.34
CA GLU A 407 -24.75 -10.18 -12.91
C GLU A 407 -25.79 -9.63 -11.92
N PRO A 408 -27.08 -10.02 -12.01
CA PRO A 408 -28.16 -9.38 -11.28
C PRO A 408 -28.18 -9.69 -9.78
N VAL A 409 -27.41 -10.68 -9.32
CA VAL A 409 -27.39 -11.13 -7.92
C VAL A 409 -25.98 -11.06 -7.36
N PHE A 410 -25.82 -10.33 -6.27
CA PHE A 410 -24.59 -10.20 -5.51
C PHE A 410 -24.69 -11.04 -4.24
N SER A 411 -23.63 -11.79 -3.94
CA SER A 411 -23.54 -12.61 -2.71
C SER A 411 -22.83 -11.83 -1.61
N VAL A 412 -23.36 -11.84 -0.39
CA VAL A 412 -22.76 -11.19 0.77
C VAL A 412 -21.93 -12.22 1.54
N ILE A 413 -20.65 -11.95 1.72
CA ILE A 413 -19.77 -12.82 2.50
C ILE A 413 -20.04 -12.57 3.99
N SER A 414 -20.32 -13.63 4.74
CA SER A 414 -20.56 -13.56 6.19
C SER A 414 -19.26 -13.29 6.96
N SER A 415 -18.88 -12.02 7.06
CA SER A 415 -17.77 -11.52 7.89
C SER A 415 -18.19 -10.25 8.65
N LYS A 416 -17.30 -9.69 9.47
CA LYS A 416 -17.56 -8.42 10.18
C LYS A 416 -17.91 -7.28 9.22
N GLN A 417 -17.15 -7.13 8.13
CA GLN A 417 -17.31 -6.08 7.12
C GLN A 417 -18.30 -6.43 6.01
N ARG A 418 -18.80 -7.66 5.98
CA ARG A 418 -19.84 -8.15 5.07
C ARG A 418 -19.63 -7.80 3.58
N PRO A 419 -18.44 -8.03 3.01
CA PRO A 419 -18.14 -7.59 1.65
C PRO A 419 -18.98 -8.34 0.61
N ARG A 420 -19.23 -7.67 -0.52
CA ARG A 420 -20.13 -8.18 -1.57
C ARG A 420 -19.32 -8.81 -2.68
N LYS A 421 -19.55 -10.10 -2.93
CA LYS A 421 -18.99 -10.82 -4.07
C LYS A 421 -19.94 -10.78 -5.25
N PHE A 422 -19.43 -10.37 -6.39
CA PHE A 422 -20.20 -10.26 -7.62
C PHE A 422 -19.36 -10.56 -8.87
N CYS A 423 -20.02 -10.61 -10.02
CA CYS A 423 -19.41 -10.94 -11.29
C CYS A 423 -19.79 -9.91 -12.36
N ILE A 424 -18.82 -9.56 -13.18
CA ILE A 424 -18.95 -8.69 -14.35
C ILE A 424 -18.63 -9.52 -15.58
N LYS A 425 -19.50 -9.49 -16.59
CA LYS A 425 -19.23 -10.14 -17.87
C LYS A 425 -18.47 -9.17 -18.78
N GLY A 426 -17.30 -9.57 -19.22
CA GLY A 426 -16.49 -8.83 -20.18
C GLY A 426 -17.01 -8.98 -21.61
N SER A 427 -16.66 -8.02 -22.46
CA SER A 427 -16.84 -8.09 -23.92
C SER A 427 -16.08 -9.25 -24.59
N ASP A 428 -15.08 -9.83 -23.91
CA ASP A 428 -14.38 -11.05 -24.33
C ASP A 428 -15.17 -12.33 -23.99
N GLY A 429 -16.36 -12.19 -23.39
CA GLY A 429 -17.23 -13.29 -22.97
C GLY A 429 -16.83 -13.94 -21.65
N LYS A 430 -15.75 -13.47 -20.99
CA LYS A 430 -15.30 -14.04 -19.71
C LYS A 430 -15.95 -13.35 -18.52
N ASP A 431 -16.01 -14.12 -17.44
CA ASP A 431 -16.58 -13.72 -16.16
C ASP A 431 -15.48 -13.22 -15.23
N TYR A 432 -15.54 -11.94 -14.86
CA TYR A 432 -14.61 -11.29 -13.95
C TYR A 432 -15.26 -11.13 -12.58
N LYS A 433 -14.70 -11.82 -11.58
CA LYS A 433 -15.25 -11.85 -10.22
C LYS A 433 -14.53 -10.82 -9.34
N TYR A 434 -15.30 -10.10 -8.53
CA TYR A 434 -14.80 -9.08 -7.62
C TYR A 434 -15.42 -9.22 -6.24
N VAL A 435 -14.71 -8.67 -5.25
CA VAL A 435 -15.17 -8.43 -3.90
C VAL A 435 -15.22 -6.92 -3.70
N LEU A 436 -16.41 -6.39 -3.48
CA LEU A 436 -16.66 -5.01 -3.09
C LEU A 436 -16.56 -4.91 -1.57
N LYS A 437 -15.53 -4.22 -1.10
CA LYS A 437 -15.31 -3.92 0.31
C LYS A 437 -15.81 -2.51 0.63
N GLY A 438 -16.52 -2.38 1.75
CA GLY A 438 -16.93 -1.10 2.35
C GLY A 438 -16.21 -0.90 3.68
N HIS A 439 -16.09 0.35 4.12
CA HIS A 439 -15.37 0.79 5.32
C HIS A 439 -13.88 0.46 5.36
N GLU A 440 -13.26 0.22 4.21
CA GLU A 440 -11.84 -0.10 4.09
C GLU A 440 -11.18 0.74 3.01
N ASP A 441 -9.95 1.18 3.29
CA ASP A 441 -9.14 1.94 2.35
C ASP A 441 -8.31 1.02 1.45
N ILE A 442 -8.84 0.73 0.26
CA ILE A 442 -8.22 -0.15 -0.73
C ILE A 442 -6.98 0.47 -1.39
N ARG A 443 -6.63 1.75 -1.11
CA ARG A 443 -5.40 2.35 -1.63
C ARG A 443 -4.15 1.69 -1.06
N GLN A 444 -4.23 1.23 0.19
CA GLN A 444 -3.16 0.46 0.81
C GLN A 444 -2.93 -0.86 0.08
N ASP A 445 -3.98 -1.65 -0.17
CA ASP A 445 -3.90 -2.86 -0.99
C ASP A 445 -3.35 -2.57 -2.40
N SER A 446 -3.83 -1.50 -3.05
CA SER A 446 -3.35 -1.11 -4.38
C SER A 446 -1.85 -0.81 -4.39
N LEU A 447 -1.32 -0.15 -3.36
CA LEU A 447 0.11 0.08 -3.24
C LEU A 447 0.86 -1.23 -3.02
N VAL A 448 0.39 -2.07 -2.10
CA VAL A 448 1.04 -3.35 -1.81
C VAL A 448 1.10 -4.21 -3.06
N MET A 449 0.05 -4.20 -3.89
CA MET A 449 0.07 -4.86 -5.20
C MET A 449 1.10 -4.26 -6.15
N GLN A 450 1.29 -2.94 -6.16
CA GLN A 450 2.35 -2.30 -6.96
C GLN A 450 3.75 -2.66 -6.45
N LEU A 451 3.96 -2.70 -5.13
CA LEU A 451 5.20 -3.15 -4.51
C LEU A 451 5.51 -4.61 -4.88
N PHE A 452 4.52 -5.50 -4.82
CA PHE A 452 4.67 -6.88 -5.29
C PHE A 452 5.00 -6.96 -6.77
N GLY A 453 4.50 -6.01 -7.57
CA GLY A 453 4.85 -5.91 -8.99
C GLY A 453 6.32 -5.60 -9.17
N LEU A 454 6.83 -4.62 -8.42
CA LEU A 454 8.25 -4.31 -8.39
C LEU A 454 9.07 -5.54 -7.92
N VAL A 455 8.68 -6.17 -6.81
CA VAL A 455 9.37 -7.36 -6.29
C VAL A 455 9.39 -8.49 -7.33
N ASN A 456 8.29 -8.74 -8.03
CA ASN A 456 8.25 -9.74 -9.10
C ASN A 456 9.23 -9.40 -10.23
N THR A 457 9.31 -8.14 -10.65
CA THR A 457 10.30 -7.69 -11.64
C THR A 457 11.73 -7.91 -11.12
N LEU A 458 11.99 -7.60 -9.85
CA LEU A 458 13.32 -7.79 -9.25
C LEU A 458 13.71 -9.27 -9.17
N LEU A 459 12.77 -10.14 -8.77
CA LEU A 459 12.97 -11.59 -8.71
C LEU A 459 13.17 -12.21 -10.10
N GLN A 460 12.53 -11.66 -11.13
CA GLN A 460 12.72 -12.11 -12.52
C GLN A 460 14.07 -11.67 -13.11
N ASN A 461 14.60 -10.53 -12.67
CA ASN A 461 15.89 -10.01 -13.13
C ASN A 461 17.08 -10.76 -12.49
N ASP A 462 16.91 -11.32 -11.29
CA ASP A 462 17.91 -12.13 -10.61
C ASP A 462 17.94 -13.58 -11.13
N ALA A 463 19.13 -14.08 -11.50
CA ALA A 463 19.26 -15.38 -12.15
C ALA A 463 18.89 -16.57 -11.25
N GLU A 464 19.19 -16.49 -9.94
CA GLU A 464 18.88 -17.55 -8.99
C GLU A 464 17.38 -17.61 -8.67
N CYS A 465 16.76 -16.43 -8.49
CA CYS A 465 15.33 -16.31 -8.26
C CYS A 465 14.52 -16.71 -9.50
N PHE A 466 14.94 -16.28 -10.69
CA PHE A 466 14.30 -16.63 -11.96
C PHE A 466 14.30 -18.15 -12.22
N ARG A 467 15.45 -18.81 -12.01
CA ARG A 467 15.61 -20.26 -12.17
C ARG A 467 14.70 -21.06 -11.23
N ARG A 468 14.35 -20.50 -10.08
CA ARG A 468 13.45 -21.11 -9.08
C ARG A 468 11.98 -20.75 -9.28
N HIS A 469 11.66 -19.93 -10.29
CA HIS A 469 10.32 -19.42 -10.58
C HIS A 469 9.67 -18.75 -9.35
N LEU A 470 10.42 -17.86 -8.68
CA LEU A 470 9.91 -17.11 -7.54
C LEU A 470 9.08 -15.92 -8.01
N ASP A 471 7.83 -15.88 -7.59
CA ASP A 471 6.92 -14.77 -7.82
C ASP A 471 5.84 -14.70 -6.73
N ILE A 472 5.31 -13.50 -6.53
CA ILE A 472 4.20 -13.17 -5.65
C ILE A 472 2.94 -13.10 -6.49
N GLN A 473 1.90 -13.84 -6.08
CA GLN A 473 0.59 -13.77 -6.71
C GLN A 473 -0.05 -12.41 -6.45
N GLN A 474 -0.31 -11.67 -7.53
CA GLN A 474 -1.01 -10.38 -7.48
C GLN A 474 -2.49 -10.54 -7.82
N TYR A 475 -3.29 -9.59 -7.35
CA TYR A 475 -4.68 -9.42 -7.74
C TYR A 475 -4.99 -7.92 -7.90
N PRO A 476 -5.96 -7.53 -8.75
CA PRO A 476 -6.27 -6.13 -8.95
C PRO A 476 -6.96 -5.55 -7.70
N ALA A 477 -6.46 -4.44 -7.18
CA ALA A 477 -7.06 -3.66 -6.10
C ALA A 477 -7.39 -2.26 -6.65
N ILE A 478 -8.66 -1.86 -6.56
CA ILE A 478 -9.20 -0.70 -7.28
C ILE A 478 -10.00 0.14 -6.28
N PRO A 479 -9.44 1.24 -5.79
CA PRO A 479 -10.15 2.15 -4.91
C PRO A 479 -11.34 2.79 -5.65
N LEU A 480 -12.48 2.94 -4.97
CA LEU A 480 -13.66 3.64 -5.48
C LEU A 480 -13.96 4.92 -4.69
N SER A 481 -13.67 4.92 -3.39
CA SER A 481 -13.73 6.07 -2.50
C SER A 481 -12.67 5.92 -1.39
N PRO A 482 -12.45 6.93 -0.52
CA PRO A 482 -11.54 6.80 0.62
C PRO A 482 -11.88 5.66 1.59
N LYS A 483 -13.12 5.13 1.55
CA LYS A 483 -13.62 4.08 2.45
C LYS A 483 -14.19 2.87 1.72
N SER A 484 -14.01 2.74 0.40
CA SER A 484 -14.53 1.59 -0.34
C SER A 484 -13.73 1.31 -1.61
N GLY A 485 -13.76 0.06 -2.05
CA GLY A 485 -13.11 -0.35 -3.29
C GLY A 485 -13.39 -1.79 -3.68
N LEU A 486 -12.81 -2.18 -4.81
CA LEU A 486 -12.92 -3.51 -5.39
C LEU A 486 -11.60 -4.26 -5.24
N LEU A 487 -11.69 -5.53 -4.86
CA LEU A 487 -10.60 -6.49 -4.92
C LEU A 487 -10.95 -7.56 -5.94
N GLY A 488 -10.03 -7.90 -6.83
CA GLY A 488 -10.19 -9.00 -7.78
C GLY A 488 -10.26 -10.32 -7.03
N TRP A 489 -11.25 -11.16 -7.38
CA TRP A 489 -11.36 -12.49 -6.81
C TRP A 489 -10.25 -13.38 -7.38
N VAL A 490 -9.48 -14.02 -6.50
CA VAL A 490 -8.48 -15.00 -6.93
C VAL A 490 -9.18 -16.33 -7.23
N PRO A 491 -9.12 -16.83 -8.48
CA PRO A 491 -9.78 -18.08 -8.84
C PRO A 491 -9.07 -19.28 -8.22
N ASN A 492 -9.80 -20.38 -8.03
CA ASN A 492 -9.27 -21.68 -7.57
C ASN A 492 -8.52 -21.65 -6.24
N SER A 493 -8.72 -20.65 -5.39
CA SER A 493 -8.08 -20.54 -4.09
C SER A 493 -9.07 -20.76 -2.94
N ASP A 494 -8.58 -21.39 -1.87
CA ASP A 494 -9.29 -21.53 -0.59
C ASP A 494 -8.45 -20.95 0.54
N THR A 495 -9.09 -20.40 1.57
CA THR A 495 -8.36 -20.01 2.77
C THR A 495 -7.85 -21.24 3.54
N PHE A 496 -6.74 -21.09 4.25
CA PHE A 496 -6.20 -22.17 5.09
C PHE A 496 -7.22 -22.60 6.14
N HIS A 497 -7.96 -21.63 6.70
CA HIS A 497 -9.07 -21.91 7.61
C HIS A 497 -10.12 -22.85 6.99
N VAL A 498 -10.57 -22.59 5.76
CA VAL A 498 -11.57 -23.43 5.08
C VAL A 498 -11.00 -24.82 4.81
N LEU A 499 -9.76 -24.91 4.34
CA LEU A 499 -9.09 -26.19 4.06
C LEU A 499 -8.97 -27.07 5.31
N ILE A 500 -8.55 -26.48 6.43
CA ILE A 500 -8.41 -27.19 7.72
C ILE A 500 -9.78 -27.58 8.25
N ARG A 501 -10.78 -26.69 8.19
CA ARG A 501 -12.14 -26.97 8.62
C ARG A 501 -12.75 -28.15 7.86
N GLU A 502 -12.70 -28.12 6.52
CA GLU A 502 -13.20 -29.22 5.68
C GLU A 502 -12.50 -30.55 6.00
N HIS A 503 -11.18 -30.52 6.22
CA HIS A 503 -10.40 -31.72 6.56
C HIS A 503 -10.79 -32.31 7.91
N ARG A 504 -10.92 -31.45 8.93
CA ARG A 504 -11.26 -31.86 10.30
C ARG A 504 -12.70 -32.36 10.39
N GLU A 505 -13.65 -31.69 9.74
CA GLU A 505 -15.04 -32.14 9.65
C GLU A 505 -15.15 -33.52 9.00
N ALA A 506 -14.44 -33.76 7.89
CA ALA A 506 -14.41 -35.05 7.22
C ALA A 506 -13.85 -36.18 8.10
N LYS A 507 -12.93 -35.87 9.02
CA LYS A 507 -12.34 -36.81 9.98
C LYS A 507 -13.01 -36.82 11.36
N LYS A 508 -14.07 -36.04 11.55
CA LYS A 508 -14.77 -35.86 12.84
C LYS A 508 -13.85 -35.36 13.96
N ILE A 509 -12.85 -34.56 13.61
CA ILE A 509 -11.97 -33.87 14.56
C ILE A 509 -12.61 -32.51 14.89
N PRO A 510 -12.77 -32.12 16.16
CA PRO A 510 -13.25 -30.79 16.51
C PRO A 510 -12.32 -29.70 15.94
N LEU A 511 -12.90 -28.64 15.35
CA LEU A 511 -12.12 -27.55 14.74
C LEU A 511 -11.16 -26.88 15.75
N ASN A 512 -11.64 -26.68 16.98
CA ASN A 512 -10.94 -25.96 18.04
C ASN A 512 -10.30 -26.88 19.08
N ILE A 513 -9.90 -28.11 18.69
CA ILE A 513 -9.36 -29.12 19.62
C ILE A 513 -8.17 -28.60 20.44
N GLU A 514 -7.27 -27.82 19.83
CA GLU A 514 -6.13 -27.25 20.53
C GLU A 514 -6.57 -26.29 21.63
N HIS A 515 -7.52 -25.40 21.34
CA HIS A 515 -8.05 -24.47 22.33
C HIS A 515 -8.78 -25.20 23.47
N TRP A 516 -9.50 -26.29 23.16
CA TRP A 516 -10.13 -27.11 24.19
C TRP A 516 -9.12 -27.77 25.11
N VAL A 517 -8.03 -28.32 24.58
CA VAL A 517 -6.95 -28.91 25.37
C VAL A 517 -6.27 -27.85 26.24
N MET A 518 -6.09 -26.62 25.74
CA MET A 518 -5.59 -25.50 26.54
C MET A 518 -6.52 -25.16 27.70
N LEU A 519 -7.83 -25.02 27.44
CA LEU A 519 -8.82 -24.69 28.47
C LEU A 519 -9.05 -25.81 29.50
N GLN A 520 -8.84 -27.07 29.10
CA GLN A 520 -8.85 -28.21 30.02
C GLN A 520 -7.71 -28.13 31.05
N MET A 521 -6.54 -27.63 30.63
CA MET A 521 -5.41 -27.43 31.53
C MET A 521 -5.53 -26.14 32.34
N ALA A 522 -5.94 -25.04 31.70
CA ALA A 522 -6.11 -23.74 32.34
C ALA A 522 -7.32 -22.99 31.74
N PRO A 523 -8.44 -22.87 32.48
CA PRO A 523 -9.64 -22.22 31.98
C PRO A 523 -9.45 -20.72 31.73
N ASP A 524 -8.60 -20.05 32.51
CA ASP A 524 -8.32 -18.61 32.40
C ASP A 524 -7.02 -18.31 31.64
N TYR A 525 -6.87 -18.87 30.43
CA TYR A 525 -5.65 -18.75 29.62
C TYR A 525 -5.19 -17.30 29.41
N ASP A 526 -6.12 -16.36 29.16
CA ASP A 526 -5.79 -14.99 28.80
C ASP A 526 -5.05 -14.23 29.93
N ASN A 527 -5.37 -14.54 31.19
CA ASN A 527 -4.82 -13.87 32.37
C ASN A 527 -3.53 -14.51 32.90
N LEU A 528 -3.06 -15.59 32.27
CA LEU A 528 -1.83 -16.28 32.67
C LEU A 528 -0.59 -15.42 32.42
N THR A 529 0.43 -15.63 33.26
CA THR A 529 1.78 -15.10 33.02
C THR A 529 2.41 -15.77 31.78
N LEU A 530 3.44 -15.15 31.20
CA LEU A 530 4.09 -15.68 29.99
C LEU A 530 4.56 -17.13 30.16
N LEU A 531 5.21 -17.44 31.29
CA LEU A 531 5.75 -18.79 31.52
C LEU A 531 4.64 -19.85 31.62
N GLN A 532 3.53 -19.51 32.28
CA GLN A 532 2.35 -20.37 32.36
C GLN A 532 1.69 -20.56 30.98
N LYS A 533 1.62 -19.50 30.16
CA LYS A 533 1.12 -19.60 28.78
C LYS A 533 1.99 -20.53 27.94
N VAL A 534 3.31 -20.45 28.07
CA VAL A 534 4.25 -21.35 27.38
C VAL A 534 4.00 -22.81 27.77
N GLU A 535 3.81 -23.10 29.04
CA GLU A 535 3.51 -24.45 29.52
C GLU A 535 2.20 -25.00 28.93
N VAL A 536 1.10 -24.25 29.08
CA VAL A 536 -0.23 -24.64 28.56
C VAL A 536 -0.23 -24.79 27.04
N PHE A 537 0.44 -23.88 26.34
CA PHE A 537 0.55 -23.93 24.88
C PHE A 537 1.36 -25.16 24.44
N THR A 538 2.51 -25.41 25.07
CA THR A 538 3.36 -26.58 24.77
C THR A 538 2.62 -27.89 25.05
N TYR A 539 1.84 -27.95 26.14
CA TYR A 539 0.98 -29.08 26.43
C TYR A 539 -0.04 -29.33 25.31
N ALA A 540 -0.71 -28.29 24.82
CA ALA A 540 -1.65 -28.42 23.71
C ALA A 540 -0.96 -28.86 22.40
N LEU A 541 0.25 -28.36 22.12
CA LEU A 541 1.02 -28.80 20.96
C LEU A 541 1.40 -30.29 21.05
N ASN A 542 1.83 -30.76 22.22
CA ASN A 542 2.23 -32.17 22.39
C ASN A 542 1.06 -33.15 22.30
N ASN A 543 -0.14 -32.72 22.68
CA ASN A 543 -1.35 -33.55 22.62
C ASN A 543 -2.07 -33.53 21.25
N THR A 544 -1.54 -32.81 20.26
CA THR A 544 -2.17 -32.68 18.94
C THR A 544 -1.15 -32.82 17.81
N GLU A 545 -1.52 -33.49 16.71
CA GLU A 545 -0.55 -33.86 15.66
C GLU A 545 -0.04 -32.69 14.80
N GLY A 546 -0.91 -31.73 14.43
CA GLY A 546 -0.55 -30.60 13.57
C GLY A 546 -0.25 -30.95 12.09
N GLN A 547 -0.64 -32.14 11.61
CA GLN A 547 -0.34 -32.58 10.24
C GLN A 547 -1.48 -32.32 9.23
N ASP A 548 -2.52 -31.58 9.62
CA ASP A 548 -3.73 -31.36 8.84
C ASP A 548 -3.41 -30.82 7.44
N LEU A 549 -2.62 -29.75 7.35
CA LEU A 549 -2.28 -29.10 6.08
C LEU A 549 -1.45 -30.00 5.16
N TYR A 550 -0.47 -30.72 5.72
CA TYR A 550 0.31 -31.73 4.99
C TYR A 550 -0.62 -32.79 4.37
N LYS A 551 -1.54 -33.33 5.18
CA LYS A 551 -2.52 -34.34 4.74
C LYS A 551 -3.47 -33.76 3.68
N VAL A 552 -3.87 -32.50 3.79
CA VAL A 552 -4.69 -31.81 2.77
C VAL A 552 -3.93 -31.67 1.44
N LEU A 553 -2.67 -31.24 1.46
CA LEU A 553 -1.84 -31.13 0.26
C LEU A 553 -1.70 -32.47 -0.45
N TRP A 554 -1.52 -33.56 0.31
CA TRP A 554 -1.46 -34.91 -0.23
C TRP A 554 -2.81 -35.33 -0.83
N LEU A 555 -3.89 -35.28 -0.05
CA LEU A 555 -5.21 -35.78 -0.45
C LEU A 555 -5.83 -35.00 -1.62
N LYS A 556 -5.55 -33.69 -1.72
CA LYS A 556 -6.05 -32.84 -2.82
C LYS A 556 -5.14 -32.90 -4.06
N SER A 557 -4.06 -33.68 -4.06
CA SER A 557 -3.18 -33.86 -5.24
C SER A 557 -3.58 -35.08 -6.05
N ARG A 558 -3.50 -34.97 -7.38
CA ARG A 558 -3.93 -36.05 -8.31
C ARG A 558 -2.90 -37.16 -8.46
N SER A 559 -1.62 -36.80 -8.43
CA SER A 559 -0.47 -37.70 -8.55
C SER A 559 0.64 -37.26 -7.60
N SER A 560 1.58 -38.16 -7.33
CA SER A 560 2.73 -37.92 -6.44
C SER A 560 3.69 -36.85 -7.00
N GLU A 561 3.84 -36.77 -8.32
CA GLU A 561 4.62 -35.71 -8.99
C GLU A 561 3.99 -34.32 -8.77
N THR A 562 2.67 -34.19 -8.98
CA THR A 562 1.94 -32.94 -8.76
C THR A 562 1.99 -32.56 -7.28
N TRP A 563 1.91 -33.53 -6.37
CA TRP A 563 2.08 -33.26 -4.95
C TRP A 563 3.47 -32.68 -4.64
N LEU A 564 4.53 -33.25 -5.23
CA LEU A 564 5.90 -32.75 -5.03
C LEU A 564 6.07 -31.33 -5.58
N GLU A 565 5.60 -31.07 -6.81
CA GLU A 565 5.64 -29.74 -7.43
C GLU A 565 4.86 -28.70 -6.62
N ARG A 566 3.64 -29.05 -6.19
CA ARG A 566 2.80 -28.19 -5.35
C ARG A 566 3.45 -27.90 -4.01
N ARG A 567 4.09 -28.90 -3.39
CA ARG A 567 4.79 -28.73 -2.11
C ARG A 567 6.01 -27.83 -2.25
N THR A 568 6.82 -28.00 -3.29
CA THR A 568 7.95 -27.10 -3.56
C THR A 568 7.47 -25.68 -3.86
N THR A 569 6.38 -25.53 -4.61
CA THR A 569 5.75 -24.23 -4.90
C THR A 569 5.20 -23.57 -3.64
N TYR A 570 4.54 -24.34 -2.78
CA TYR A 570 4.06 -23.91 -1.46
C TYR A 570 5.21 -23.37 -0.61
N THR A 571 6.29 -24.13 -0.47
CA THR A 571 7.44 -23.73 0.36
C THR A 571 8.10 -22.46 -0.17
N ARG A 572 8.28 -22.35 -1.49
CA ARG A 572 8.88 -21.16 -2.13
C ARG A 572 8.00 -19.92 -2.01
N SER A 573 6.71 -20.03 -2.33
CA SER A 573 5.77 -18.91 -2.23
C SER A 573 5.59 -18.41 -0.80
N LEU A 574 5.57 -19.33 0.18
CA LEU A 574 5.57 -18.96 1.59
C LEU A 574 6.85 -18.21 1.98
N ALA A 575 8.02 -18.68 1.58
CA ALA A 575 9.31 -18.03 1.87
C ALA A 575 9.41 -16.61 1.27
N VAL A 576 8.98 -16.44 0.00
CA VAL A 576 8.93 -15.13 -0.66
C VAL A 576 8.04 -14.18 0.14
N MET A 577 6.82 -14.60 0.49
CA MET A 577 5.89 -13.77 1.26
C MET A 577 6.34 -13.54 2.70
N SER A 578 7.06 -14.47 3.34
CA SER A 578 7.66 -14.26 4.66
C SER A 578 8.65 -13.11 4.64
N MET A 579 9.57 -13.08 3.67
CA MET A 579 10.57 -12.01 3.58
C MET A 579 9.96 -10.69 3.14
N THR A 580 9.14 -10.69 2.08
CA THR A 580 8.50 -9.46 1.59
C THR A 580 7.50 -8.89 2.61
N GLY A 581 6.72 -9.75 3.27
CA GLY A 581 5.80 -9.36 4.33
C GLY A 581 6.53 -8.81 5.56
N TYR A 582 7.66 -9.40 5.94
CA TYR A 582 8.49 -8.87 7.01
C TYR A 582 9.04 -7.48 6.67
N ILE A 583 9.58 -7.25 5.47
CA ILE A 583 10.05 -5.90 5.07
C ILE A 583 8.91 -4.88 5.15
N LEU A 584 7.71 -5.24 4.67
CA LEU A 584 6.53 -4.39 4.73
C LEU A 584 5.99 -4.17 6.16
N GLY A 585 6.29 -5.06 7.10
CA GLY A 585 5.68 -5.06 8.44
C GLY A 585 4.22 -5.54 8.41
N LEU A 586 3.97 -6.58 7.64
CA LEU A 586 2.64 -7.12 7.34
C LEU A 586 2.13 -8.05 8.47
N GLY A 587 1.23 -7.55 9.33
CA GLY A 587 0.66 -8.29 10.49
C GLY A 587 -0.85 -8.58 10.40
N ASP A 588 -1.41 -9.40 11.27
CA ASP A 588 -2.76 -10.02 11.16
C ASP A 588 -2.85 -11.15 10.11
N ARG A 589 -1.84 -12.02 10.10
CA ARG A 589 -1.77 -13.20 9.21
C ARG A 589 -2.46 -14.43 9.83
N HIS A 590 -3.72 -14.28 10.22
CA HIS A 590 -4.53 -15.41 10.67
C HIS A 590 -4.91 -16.35 9.49
N PRO A 591 -5.34 -17.60 9.73
CA PRO A 591 -5.56 -18.60 8.68
C PRO A 591 -6.61 -18.24 7.62
N SER A 592 -7.51 -17.30 7.92
CA SER A 592 -8.47 -16.77 6.93
C SER A 592 -7.88 -15.73 5.97
N ASN A 593 -6.75 -15.10 6.31
CA ASN A 593 -6.03 -14.12 5.46
C ASN A 593 -4.93 -14.78 4.62
N LEU A 594 -4.78 -16.10 4.73
CA LEU A 594 -3.88 -16.92 3.93
C LEU A 594 -4.72 -17.85 3.08
N MET A 595 -4.44 -17.88 1.78
CA MET A 595 -5.09 -18.76 0.82
C MET A 595 -4.07 -19.65 0.12
N LEU A 596 -4.53 -20.82 -0.32
CA LEU A 596 -3.75 -21.75 -1.11
C LEU A 596 -4.44 -21.95 -2.46
N ASP A 597 -3.69 -21.80 -3.55
CA ASP A 597 -4.18 -22.20 -4.87
C ASP A 597 -4.30 -23.73 -4.95
N ARG A 598 -5.51 -24.21 -5.28
CA ARG A 598 -5.83 -25.63 -5.45
C ARG A 598 -5.03 -26.29 -6.57
N ILE A 599 -4.60 -25.53 -7.58
CA ILE A 599 -3.90 -26.05 -8.75
C ILE A 599 -2.39 -26.00 -8.51
N THR A 600 -1.82 -24.80 -8.35
CA THR A 600 -0.36 -24.64 -8.27
C THR A 600 0.22 -24.91 -6.90
N GLY A 601 -0.58 -24.83 -5.83
CA GLY A 601 -0.07 -24.88 -4.46
C GLY A 601 0.60 -23.59 -3.98
N LYS A 602 0.52 -22.49 -4.73
CA LYS A 602 1.02 -21.18 -4.28
C LYS A 602 0.23 -20.67 -3.09
N VAL A 603 0.95 -20.10 -2.11
CA VAL A 603 0.38 -19.35 -1.00
C VAL A 603 0.08 -17.93 -1.45
N ILE A 604 -1.12 -17.45 -1.13
CA ILE A 604 -1.62 -16.14 -1.51
C ILE A 604 -2.06 -15.44 -0.23
N HIS A 605 -1.46 -14.30 0.06
CA HIS A 605 -1.86 -13.45 1.18
C HIS A 605 -2.94 -12.48 0.70
N ILE A 606 -3.94 -12.27 1.52
CA ILE A 606 -4.99 -11.28 1.30
C ILE A 606 -5.13 -10.41 2.55
N ASP A 607 -5.84 -9.29 2.38
CA ASP A 607 -6.14 -8.33 3.43
C ASP A 607 -4.89 -7.64 3.98
N PHE A 608 -4.53 -6.51 3.36
CA PHE A 608 -3.32 -5.76 3.66
C PHE A 608 -3.59 -4.51 4.50
N GLY A 609 -4.68 -4.49 5.29
CA GLY A 609 -5.01 -3.35 6.17
C GLY A 609 -3.97 -3.12 7.28
N ASP A 610 -3.38 -4.20 7.80
CA ASP A 610 -2.40 -4.15 8.89
C ASP A 610 -0.96 -4.26 8.37
N CYS A 611 -0.49 -3.21 7.68
CA CYS A 611 0.91 -3.07 7.27
C CYS A 611 1.70 -2.20 8.25
N PHE A 612 3.02 -2.08 8.02
CA PHE A 612 3.87 -1.12 8.70
C PHE A 612 3.94 -1.28 10.23
N GLU A 613 3.95 -2.53 10.68
CA GLU A 613 3.99 -2.91 12.11
C GLU A 613 2.74 -2.55 12.90
N ALA A 614 1.64 -2.17 12.24
CA ALA A 614 0.38 -1.82 12.90
C ALA A 614 -0.04 -2.88 13.92
N ALA A 615 0.07 -4.17 13.56
CA ALA A 615 -0.29 -5.28 14.44
C ALA A 615 0.64 -5.44 15.66
N ILE A 616 1.93 -5.09 15.54
CA ILE A 616 2.91 -5.15 16.63
C ILE A 616 2.70 -3.99 17.61
N LEU A 617 2.26 -2.83 17.10
CA LEU A 617 2.09 -1.60 17.87
C LEU A 617 0.72 -1.47 18.56
N ARG A 618 -0.20 -2.41 18.34
CA ARG A 618 -1.52 -2.44 18.99
C ARG A 618 -1.42 -2.60 20.50
N GLU A 619 -2.32 -1.94 21.22
CA GLU A 619 -2.39 -2.05 22.68
C GLU A 619 -2.89 -3.42 23.15
N LYS A 620 -3.88 -3.99 22.44
CA LYS A 620 -4.48 -5.28 22.77
C LYS A 620 -3.90 -6.36 21.86
N PHE A 621 -3.37 -7.42 22.47
CA PHE A 621 -2.76 -8.58 21.79
C PHE A 621 -1.75 -8.19 20.69
N PRO A 622 -0.68 -7.45 21.02
CA PRO A 622 0.35 -7.10 20.05
C PRO A 622 1.01 -8.35 19.46
N GLU A 623 1.12 -8.41 18.14
CA GLU A 623 1.84 -9.50 17.47
C GLU A 623 3.34 -9.46 17.80
N LYS A 624 3.93 -10.64 18.01
CA LYS A 624 5.35 -10.80 18.42
C LYS A 624 6.20 -11.55 17.40
N VAL A 625 5.63 -11.92 16.25
CA VAL A 625 6.35 -12.64 15.19
C VAL A 625 6.52 -11.76 13.94
N PRO A 626 7.62 -11.91 13.18
CA PRO A 626 7.82 -11.16 11.93
C PRO A 626 6.92 -11.66 10.79
N PHE A 627 6.57 -12.94 10.81
CA PHE A 627 5.65 -13.59 9.87
C PHE A 627 5.14 -14.89 10.48
N ARG A 628 4.04 -15.42 9.94
CA ARG A 628 3.49 -16.72 10.37
C ARG A 628 4.36 -17.88 9.87
N LEU A 629 5.06 -18.54 10.78
CA LEU A 629 5.77 -19.80 10.55
C LEU A 629 5.43 -20.81 11.65
N THR A 630 4.13 -21.13 11.75
CA THR A 630 3.59 -22.06 12.74
C THR A 630 3.88 -23.52 12.39
N ARG A 631 3.69 -24.44 13.33
CA ARG A 631 4.07 -25.86 13.14
C ARG A 631 3.36 -26.54 11.98
N MET A 632 2.07 -26.25 11.72
CA MET A 632 1.36 -26.89 10.59
C MET A 632 1.93 -26.42 9.25
N LEU A 633 2.34 -25.15 9.16
CA LEU A 633 2.97 -24.63 7.96
C LEU A 633 4.32 -25.29 7.71
N THR A 634 5.10 -25.50 8.77
CA THR A 634 6.40 -26.17 8.75
C THR A 634 6.28 -27.65 8.39
N TYR A 635 5.33 -28.38 8.97
CA TYR A 635 5.10 -29.79 8.66
C TYR A 635 4.58 -30.02 7.23
N ALA A 636 3.96 -29.02 6.61
CA ALA A 636 3.55 -29.09 5.21
C ALA A 636 4.72 -28.95 4.23
N MET A 637 5.92 -28.57 4.69
CA MET A 637 7.12 -28.42 3.85
C MET A 637 7.78 -29.77 3.52
N GLU A 638 8.97 -29.69 2.91
CA GLU A 638 9.83 -30.83 2.62
C GLU A 638 10.39 -31.46 3.91
N VAL A 639 11.04 -32.63 3.79
CA VAL A 639 11.53 -33.40 4.95
C VAL A 639 12.58 -32.63 5.76
N SER A 640 13.35 -31.76 5.10
CA SER A 640 14.29 -30.83 5.73
C SER A 640 13.61 -29.68 6.50
N GLY A 641 12.28 -29.59 6.46
CA GLY A 641 11.50 -28.54 7.09
C GLY A 641 11.95 -27.15 6.64
N ILE A 642 12.39 -26.34 7.61
CA ILE A 642 12.81 -24.94 7.42
C ILE A 642 14.21 -24.86 6.77
N GLU A 643 15.11 -25.80 7.09
CA GLU A 643 16.53 -25.78 6.71
C GLU A 643 16.80 -26.12 5.23
N GLY A 644 15.75 -26.38 4.44
CA GLY A 644 15.86 -26.73 3.03
C GLY A 644 15.48 -25.58 2.10
N SER A 645 14.53 -25.84 1.21
CA SER A 645 14.10 -24.86 0.20
C SER A 645 13.57 -23.56 0.83
N PHE A 646 13.03 -23.58 2.05
CA PHE A 646 12.52 -22.38 2.72
C PHE A 646 13.65 -21.39 3.04
N ARG A 647 14.64 -21.79 3.86
CA ARG A 647 15.78 -20.93 4.23
C ARG A 647 16.52 -20.39 3.01
N ILE A 648 16.87 -21.26 2.05
CA ILE A 648 17.57 -20.86 0.82
C ILE A 648 16.76 -19.82 0.02
N THR A 649 15.42 -19.98 -0.03
CA THR A 649 14.57 -19.00 -0.72
C THR A 649 14.51 -17.68 0.05
N CYS A 650 14.42 -17.72 1.38
CA CYS A 650 14.45 -16.54 2.23
C CYS A 650 15.74 -15.73 2.04
N GLU A 651 16.90 -16.38 2.03
CA GLU A 651 18.20 -15.73 1.82
C GLU A 651 18.29 -15.06 0.44
N ASN A 652 17.90 -15.75 -0.63
CA ASN A 652 17.93 -15.19 -1.98
C ASN A 652 16.97 -13.99 -2.12
N VAL A 653 15.73 -14.12 -1.61
CA VAL A 653 14.75 -13.03 -1.64
C VAL A 653 15.24 -11.84 -0.82
N MET A 654 15.73 -12.07 0.40
CA MET A 654 16.25 -11.00 1.27
C MET A 654 17.44 -10.30 0.61
N LYS A 655 18.35 -11.03 -0.02
CA LYS A 655 19.47 -10.45 -0.78
C LYS A 655 18.97 -9.53 -1.89
N VAL A 656 18.03 -9.98 -2.73
CA VAL A 656 17.45 -9.16 -3.82
C VAL A 656 16.78 -7.90 -3.27
N LEU A 657 16.04 -8.00 -2.14
CA LEU A 657 15.39 -6.86 -1.51
C LEU A 657 16.41 -5.84 -0.95
N ARG A 658 17.49 -6.32 -0.30
CA ARG A 658 18.56 -5.45 0.24
C ARG A 658 19.37 -4.77 -0.88
N ASP A 659 19.73 -5.51 -1.92
CA ASP A 659 20.47 -4.99 -3.08
C ASP A 659 19.68 -3.87 -3.78
N ASN A 660 18.34 -3.97 -3.80
CA ASN A 660 17.43 -3.02 -4.43
C ASN A 660 16.67 -2.14 -3.42
N LYS A 661 17.22 -1.93 -2.22
CA LYS A 661 16.56 -1.17 -1.14
C LYS A 661 16.09 0.21 -1.59
N GLY A 662 16.86 0.87 -2.46
CA GLY A 662 16.54 2.19 -2.95
C GLY A 662 15.22 2.24 -3.73
N SER A 663 14.97 1.27 -4.61
CA SER A 663 13.77 1.18 -5.43
C SER A 663 12.53 0.92 -4.58
N LEU A 664 12.66 0.04 -3.58
CA LEU A 664 11.59 -0.25 -2.62
C LEU A 664 11.25 0.98 -1.79
N MET A 665 12.27 1.66 -1.26
CA MET A 665 12.08 2.89 -0.49
C MET A 665 11.42 3.99 -1.31
N ALA A 666 11.71 4.13 -2.61
CA ALA A 666 11.06 5.14 -3.45
C ALA A 666 9.53 4.95 -3.55
N ILE A 667 9.04 3.70 -3.69
CA ILE A 667 7.59 3.41 -3.69
C ILE A 667 6.99 3.74 -2.32
N LEU A 668 7.65 3.27 -1.26
CA LEU A 668 7.17 3.40 0.10
C LEU A 668 7.17 4.85 0.58
N GLU A 669 8.17 5.66 0.21
CA GLU A 669 8.25 7.10 0.51
C GLU A 669 7.15 7.89 -0.19
N ALA A 670 6.93 7.62 -1.48
CA ALA A 670 5.89 8.32 -2.24
C ALA A 670 4.50 8.15 -1.61
N PHE A 671 4.27 6.98 -1.01
CA PHE A 671 3.05 6.63 -0.30
C PHE A 671 3.04 7.09 1.15
N ALA A 672 4.16 6.97 1.88
CA ALA A 672 4.22 7.30 3.30
C ALA A 672 3.82 8.76 3.58
N PHE A 673 4.16 9.66 2.67
CA PHE A 673 3.80 11.08 2.77
C PHE A 673 2.51 11.44 2.04
N ASP A 674 1.74 10.48 1.51
CA ASP A 674 0.43 10.79 0.93
C ASP A 674 -0.56 11.12 2.07
N PRO A 675 -1.18 12.31 2.02
CA PRO A 675 -1.96 12.82 3.12
C PRO A 675 -3.22 12.01 3.44
N LEU A 676 -3.67 11.16 2.53
CA LEU A 676 -4.92 10.46 2.69
C LEU A 676 -4.78 9.04 3.25
N ILE A 677 -3.57 8.56 3.51
CA ILE A 677 -3.34 7.22 4.04
C ILE A 677 -3.43 7.24 5.55
N ASN A 678 -4.23 6.30 6.07
CA ASN A 678 -4.27 6.00 7.48
C ASN A 678 -3.30 4.88 7.76
N TRP A 679 -2.34 5.13 8.66
CA TRP A 679 -1.30 4.15 9.03
C TRP A 679 -1.81 2.97 9.87
N GLY A 680 -3.11 2.89 10.16
CA GLY A 680 -3.72 1.75 10.85
C GLY A 680 -3.35 1.59 12.33
N PHE A 681 -2.49 2.46 12.88
CA PHE A 681 -2.13 2.48 14.29
C PHE A 681 -2.11 3.90 14.86
N ASP A 682 -2.57 4.01 16.11
CA ASP A 682 -2.46 5.22 16.92
C ASP A 682 -1.39 5.03 18.00
N LEU A 683 -0.17 5.43 17.65
CA LEU A 683 0.88 5.56 18.65
C LEU A 683 0.63 6.83 19.48
N PRO A 684 0.76 6.76 20.82
CA PRO A 684 0.82 7.95 21.67
C PRO A 684 1.92 8.89 21.19
N THR A 685 1.62 10.19 21.11
CA THR A 685 2.55 11.23 20.63
C THR A 685 3.91 11.17 21.33
N LYS A 686 3.93 10.90 22.65
CA LYS A 686 5.16 10.75 23.44
C LYS A 686 6.10 9.64 22.93
N LYS A 687 5.57 8.49 22.52
CA LYS A 687 6.40 7.38 21.95
C LYS A 687 6.95 7.74 20.58
N ILE A 688 6.19 8.50 19.79
CA ILE A 688 6.64 8.99 18.48
C ILE A 688 7.79 9.98 18.70
N GLU A 689 7.68 10.89 19.66
CA GLU A 689 8.74 11.86 20.01
C GLU A 689 10.01 11.16 20.49
N GLU A 690 9.88 10.16 21.37
CA GLU A 690 11.02 9.37 21.90
C GLU A 690 11.76 8.59 20.79
N GLU A 691 11.05 7.99 19.83
CA GLU A 691 11.66 7.16 18.78
C GLU A 691 12.14 7.94 17.54
N THR A 692 11.52 9.10 17.26
CA THR A 692 11.88 9.96 16.12
C THR A 692 12.82 11.11 16.48
N GLY A 693 12.87 11.53 17.74
CA GLY A 693 13.63 12.70 18.19
C GLY A 693 13.05 14.04 17.73
N ILE A 694 11.88 14.04 17.08
CA ILE A 694 11.20 15.26 16.61
C ILE A 694 10.31 15.76 17.76
N GLN A 695 10.56 16.96 18.26
CA GLN A 695 9.63 17.63 19.18
C GLN A 695 8.36 17.98 18.40
N LEU A 696 7.23 17.36 18.75
CA LEU A 696 5.95 17.78 18.17
C LEU A 696 5.56 19.12 18.79
N PRO A 697 4.98 20.06 18.02
CA PRO A 697 4.54 21.32 18.59
C PRO A 697 3.42 21.05 19.60
N VAL A 698 3.73 21.12 20.88
CA VAL A 698 2.75 21.08 21.97
C VAL A 698 2.11 22.46 22.04
N MET A 699 1.09 22.71 21.21
CA MET A 699 0.27 23.90 21.35
C MET A 699 -1.13 23.49 21.81
N ASN A 700 -1.48 23.88 23.03
CA ASN A 700 -2.86 23.86 23.51
C ASN A 700 -3.65 24.93 22.73
N ALA A 701 -4.14 24.58 21.55
CA ALA A 701 -4.98 25.44 20.72
C ALA A 701 -6.19 25.99 21.52
N ASN A 702 -6.70 25.20 22.48
CA ASN A 702 -7.78 25.57 23.39
C ASN A 702 -7.41 26.70 24.39
N GLU A 703 -6.16 26.79 24.84
CA GLU A 703 -5.70 27.88 25.73
C GLU A 703 -5.47 29.20 24.96
N LEU A 704 -5.09 29.11 23.68
CA LEU A 704 -4.90 30.27 22.81
C LEU A 704 -6.24 30.85 22.32
N LEU A 705 -7.24 29.99 22.11
CA LEU A 705 -8.65 30.36 21.92
C LEU A 705 -9.23 31.05 23.15
N SER A 706 -9.01 30.50 24.36
CA SER A 706 -9.55 31.09 25.59
C SER A 706 -8.95 32.46 25.90
N ASN A 707 -7.73 32.71 25.43
CA ASN A 707 -7.02 33.98 25.62
C ASN A 707 -7.29 35.02 24.50
N GLY A 708 -8.12 34.70 23.50
CA GLY A 708 -8.52 35.62 22.44
C GLY A 708 -7.38 36.06 21.49
N ALA A 709 -6.26 35.32 21.47
CA ALA A 709 -5.07 35.68 20.70
C ALA A 709 -5.12 35.22 19.23
N ILE A 710 -6.04 34.33 18.86
CA ILE A 710 -6.12 33.67 17.55
C ILE A 710 -7.60 33.55 17.12
N THR A 711 -7.88 33.71 15.82
CA THR A 711 -9.22 33.52 15.23
C THR A 711 -9.58 32.04 15.06
N GLU A 712 -10.88 31.68 15.00
CA GLU A 712 -11.31 30.27 14.81
C GLU A 712 -10.74 29.62 13.53
N GLU A 713 -10.59 30.39 12.44
CA GLU A 713 -10.00 29.90 11.18
C GLU A 713 -8.51 29.54 11.32
N GLU A 714 -7.81 30.30 12.15
CA GLU A 714 -6.37 30.20 12.35
C GLU A 714 -6.04 29.07 13.33
N VAL A 715 -6.96 28.78 14.26
CA VAL A 715 -6.96 27.56 15.09
C VAL A 715 -7.15 26.30 14.23
N GLN A 716 -8.13 26.29 13.31
CA GLN A 716 -8.31 25.15 12.40
C GLN A 716 -7.08 24.92 11.51
N ARG A 717 -6.39 25.99 11.11
CA ARG A 717 -5.13 25.91 10.37
C ARG A 717 -4.03 25.24 11.21
N VAL A 718 -3.83 25.72 12.43
CA VAL A 718 -2.82 25.18 13.36
C VAL A 718 -3.13 23.73 13.75
N GLU A 719 -4.39 23.37 13.97
CA GLU A 719 -4.78 21.97 14.22
C GLU A 719 -4.49 21.06 13.02
N ASN A 720 -4.78 21.52 11.80
CA ASN A 720 -4.49 20.77 10.59
C ASN A 720 -2.97 20.62 10.38
N GLU A 721 -2.19 21.65 10.67
CA GLU A 721 -0.73 21.60 10.64
C GLU A 721 -0.17 20.63 11.69
N HIS A 722 -0.71 20.64 12.91
CA HIS A 722 -0.33 19.70 13.96
C HIS A 722 -0.65 18.25 13.58
N LYS A 723 -1.85 17.98 13.05
CA LYS A 723 -2.24 16.65 12.53
C LYS A 723 -1.31 16.19 11.40
N ASN A 724 -0.95 17.09 10.49
CA ASN A 724 0.00 16.80 9.42
C ASN A 724 1.40 16.51 9.95
N ALA A 725 1.88 17.25 10.96
CA ALA A 725 3.17 17.03 11.59
C ALA A 725 3.27 15.66 12.28
N ILE A 726 2.24 15.27 13.05
CA ILE A 726 2.16 13.94 13.67
C ILE A 726 2.19 12.85 12.59
N ARG A 727 1.42 13.00 11.52
CA ARG A 727 1.39 12.02 10.42
C ARG A 727 2.77 11.90 9.76
N ASN A 728 3.45 13.01 9.51
CA ASN A 728 4.78 13.00 8.92
C ASN A 728 5.81 12.34 9.85
N ALA A 729 5.73 12.57 11.16
CA ALA A 729 6.57 11.89 12.14
C ALA A 729 6.32 10.37 12.16
N ARG A 730 5.04 9.93 12.09
CA ARG A 730 4.68 8.51 11.95
C ARG A 730 5.24 7.90 10.66
N ALA A 731 5.11 8.61 9.54
CA ALA A 731 5.65 8.18 8.25
C ALA A 731 7.17 7.97 8.31
N MET A 732 7.90 8.90 8.94
CA MET A 732 9.34 8.81 9.13
C MET A 732 9.74 7.61 10.00
N LEU A 733 8.99 7.33 11.08
CA LEU A 733 9.22 6.18 11.95
C LEU A 733 9.10 4.86 11.18
N VAL A 734 8.05 4.73 10.36
CA VAL A 734 7.84 3.55 9.52
C VAL A 734 8.96 3.40 8.50
N LEU A 735 9.32 4.47 7.77
CA LEU A 735 10.37 4.43 6.76
C LEU A 735 11.74 4.10 7.37
N LYS A 736 12.05 4.65 8.55
CA LYS A 736 13.24 4.31 9.33
C LYS A 736 13.25 2.83 9.67
N ARG A 737 12.13 2.32 10.20
CA ARG A 737 12.00 0.89 10.54
C ARG A 737 12.21 -0.02 9.34
N ILE A 738 11.64 0.30 8.18
CA ILE A 738 11.83 -0.49 6.95
C ILE A 738 13.28 -0.41 6.48
N THR A 739 13.91 0.76 6.58
CA THR A 739 15.32 0.94 6.27
C THR A 739 16.19 0.06 7.15
N ASP A 740 15.93 0.03 8.46
CA ASP A 740 16.65 -0.82 9.41
C ASP A 740 16.55 -2.30 9.02
N LYS A 741 15.36 -2.76 8.60
CA LYS A 741 15.16 -4.13 8.09
C LYS A 741 15.96 -4.40 6.82
N LEU A 742 16.01 -3.46 5.89
CA LEU A 742 16.77 -3.59 4.64
C LEU A 742 18.29 -3.45 4.85
N THR A 743 18.75 -2.94 5.99
CA THR A 743 20.18 -2.85 6.33
C THR A 743 20.65 -3.91 7.31
N GLY A 744 19.75 -4.68 7.94
CA GLY A 744 20.10 -5.65 8.97
C GLY A 744 20.32 -5.03 10.37
N ASN A 745 19.70 -3.88 10.63
CA ASN A 745 19.81 -3.10 11.86
C ASN A 745 18.53 -3.10 12.70
N ASP A 746 17.59 -4.00 12.40
CA ASP A 746 16.25 -3.98 12.98
C ASP A 746 16.13 -4.75 14.32
N ILE A 747 17.04 -5.69 14.58
CA ILE A 747 17.01 -6.53 15.77
C ILE A 747 17.82 -5.88 16.88
N ARG A 748 17.12 -5.46 17.95
CA ARG A 748 17.75 -4.84 19.12
C ARG A 748 18.90 -5.71 19.63
N ARG A 749 20.06 -5.08 19.89
CA ARG A 749 21.36 -5.66 20.32
C ARG A 749 22.30 -6.14 19.20
N PHE A 750 21.84 -6.21 17.96
CA PHE A 750 22.69 -6.55 16.81
C PHE A 750 22.71 -5.40 15.82
N ASN A 751 23.88 -5.14 15.25
CA ASN A 751 24.06 -4.12 14.22
C ASN A 751 24.70 -4.79 12.99
N ASP A 752 24.29 -4.35 11.81
CA ASP A 752 24.77 -4.73 10.49
C ASP A 752 24.79 -6.25 10.24
N LEU A 753 23.69 -6.91 10.59
CA LEU A 753 23.52 -8.34 10.34
C LEU A 753 23.64 -8.66 8.84
N ASP A 754 24.35 -9.73 8.53
CA ASP A 754 24.36 -10.28 7.18
C ASP A 754 23.00 -10.91 6.82
N VAL A 755 22.82 -11.32 5.56
CA VAL A 755 21.55 -11.91 5.12
C VAL A 755 21.24 -13.23 5.83
N PRO A 756 22.14 -14.25 5.81
CA PRO A 756 21.95 -15.49 6.55
C PRO A 756 21.61 -15.32 8.04
N GLU A 757 22.35 -14.49 8.76
CA GLU A 757 22.17 -14.24 10.20
C GLU A 757 20.84 -13.55 10.48
N GLN A 758 20.48 -12.54 9.67
CA GLN A 758 19.18 -11.88 9.80
C GLN A 758 18.04 -12.88 9.57
N VAL A 759 18.11 -13.67 8.50
CA VAL A 759 17.10 -14.70 8.19
C VAL A 759 16.99 -15.73 9.32
N ASP A 760 18.12 -16.16 9.89
CA ASP A 760 18.13 -17.10 11.00
C ASP A 760 17.43 -16.54 12.25
N LYS A 761 17.71 -15.29 12.60
CA LYS A 761 17.04 -14.62 13.73
C LYS A 761 15.54 -14.43 13.50
N LEU A 762 15.13 -14.11 12.26
CA LEU A 762 13.72 -13.98 11.93
C LEU A 762 12.97 -15.31 12.03
N ILE A 763 13.59 -16.40 11.57
CA ILE A 763 13.05 -17.76 11.72
C ILE A 763 12.91 -18.08 13.21
N GLN A 764 13.94 -17.86 14.03
CA GLN A 764 13.89 -18.09 15.48
C GLN A 764 12.77 -17.30 16.15
N GLN A 765 12.57 -16.03 15.78
CA GLN A 765 11.48 -15.21 16.31
C GLN A 765 10.11 -15.75 15.88
N ALA A 766 9.95 -16.18 14.62
CA ALA A 766 8.69 -16.70 14.09
C ALA A 766 8.29 -18.06 14.66
N THR A 767 9.27 -18.90 15.02
CA THR A 767 9.04 -20.23 15.61
C THR A 767 9.05 -20.24 17.14
N SER A 768 9.41 -19.12 17.79
CA SER A 768 9.49 -19.05 19.25
C SER A 768 8.13 -19.27 19.90
N VAL A 769 8.07 -20.26 20.80
CA VAL A 769 6.86 -20.58 21.56
C VAL A 769 6.44 -19.42 22.46
N GLU A 770 7.41 -18.70 23.03
CA GLU A 770 7.16 -17.51 23.86
C GLU A 770 6.44 -16.42 23.06
N ASN A 771 6.81 -16.24 21.79
CA ASN A 771 6.15 -15.27 20.93
C ASN A 771 4.76 -15.78 20.52
N LEU A 772 4.67 -17.04 20.07
CA LEU A 772 3.43 -17.62 19.55
C LEU A 772 2.31 -17.67 20.60
N CYS A 773 2.60 -18.04 21.85
CA CYS A 773 1.57 -18.21 22.88
C CYS A 773 0.89 -16.90 23.32
N GLN A 774 1.49 -15.74 23.04
CA GLN A 774 0.95 -14.41 23.38
C GLN A 774 -0.10 -13.90 22.38
N HIS A 775 -0.20 -14.50 21.20
CA HIS A 775 -1.12 -14.04 20.16
C HIS A 775 -2.59 -14.29 20.54
N TYR A 776 -3.47 -13.46 19.99
CA TYR A 776 -4.91 -13.66 20.09
C TYR A 776 -5.33 -15.05 19.59
N ILE A 777 -6.29 -15.69 20.27
CA ILE A 777 -6.69 -17.07 19.97
C ILE A 777 -7.16 -17.27 18.52
N GLY A 778 -7.81 -16.26 17.93
CA GLY A 778 -8.27 -16.28 16.53
C GLY A 778 -7.14 -16.19 15.50
N TRP A 779 -5.92 -15.81 15.93
CA TRP A 779 -4.72 -15.92 15.09
C TRP A 779 -4.31 -17.39 14.89
N CYS A 780 -4.81 -18.30 15.74
CA CYS A 780 -4.54 -19.74 15.73
C CYS A 780 -3.03 -20.06 15.74
N PRO A 781 -2.27 -19.67 16.79
CA PRO A 781 -0.83 -19.90 16.86
C PRO A 781 -0.43 -21.38 16.92
N PHE A 782 -1.36 -22.23 17.33
CA PHE A 782 -1.19 -23.69 17.45
C PHE A 782 -1.42 -24.46 16.13
N TRP A 783 -1.86 -23.77 15.06
CA TRP A 783 -1.96 -24.32 13.71
C TRP A 783 -0.64 -24.14 12.94
#